data_AF-A0A094A0S6-F1
#
_entry.id   AF-A0A094A0S6-F1
#
_cell.length_a   1.000
_cell.length_b   1.000
_cell.length_c   1.000
_cell.angle_alpha   90.00
_cell.angle_beta   90.00
_cell.angle_gamma   90.00
#
_symmetry.space_group_name_H-M   'P 1'
#
loop_
_entity.id
_entity.type
_entity.pdbx_description
1 polymer ?
#
loop_
_entity_poly.entity_id
_entity_poly.type
_entity_poly.pdbx_seq_one_letter_code
_entity_poly.pdbx_strand_id
1 'polypeptide(L)'
;MVGVPGRSKGCNTCRKRKIACSLDSPTCKQCIKSNRECGGYHRERLWVPNNQVKLEGGVVLGAATPTAAGTMPSKTAGKTAKDTAAALVWRSVPKIPHYDNVIAPAPCLGGMVDSYRPFQQQLLGEFMHAFIPHYGTPATIEDSSWLLCVPGMIGSSPALEAALMALSTSQLGRAHDCVELVHESRRLYCVSLRELGRALKDKERMYRDETLAACVALALYEVVECPAESDKGLVTHSDGCMRLIEARGPEAHTGDVGHLLFLSCRYSSLMQSIPQNRPNFMGDAEWLEGPWKGRTKSLADKFMDVFIQGPSILEAAQSMGDLKTSSSLLAYLAVIDSCWRTDADMRALYAELEASVDGPLFWPELSKLDNPADDPKTGKLFPMAFHFANFRVARMCEMYWAICIILWGGLCHLYHALAFMEPLAPDEDECACTTPVHVCPSGFNIADLPPLRDRDVMTASIIDADNGDRQNDAGPKELAVNAISSCLQLTLRAASVQTIRLPTRAVRAQALNRINFTNPAIRTSAALRTSSFSTMSKLQSGAPPAPVAREYDPEIKDIASFVHNTPIDSDLAFDTARFVFLDTLGCGLEGLKFKECTKLLGPIVEGTIVPNGPKVPGTPYQLDPVNAAFNIGAMIRWLDYNDCWLAAEWGHPSDNLGAILAVADWISRTNRAGGNLGNGKIITVKEVLEAMIKAHEIQGCLALLNSYNKVGLDHVVLVKVASTAVISKLLGLSEKQTADAVSQAWVDGQSLRTYRHSPNTMSRKSWAAGDACQRAVNLVLKVAKGEPGVPTVLSAPVWGFYDVLFKGKPFEFQRPYGSYVMENVLFKVSYPAEFHSQTAIEAAKTVYHKLQAMGKSAADIKEITCRTHEACIRIIDKQFKPMDNFADRDHCIQYMASVMLVYGRLEATDYTDGGEAATSPLVESLRQKIKCVEDEQFTRDYHDENLRTIPNALTVTLNDGTVFEEIVVEAPLGHRIRREEAKPVILEKYKRHLGPHFDAARVKELVDLGNDGKKLESMAIDEYVDLYTVKDSKFL
;
A
#
# COMPACT_ATOMS: atom_id res chain seq x y z
N MET A 1 -56.48 -10.59 16.79
CA MET A 1 -56.50 -10.51 15.32
C MET A 1 -55.11 -10.14 14.81
N VAL A 2 -54.82 -10.38 13.52
CA VAL A 2 -53.58 -10.02 12.78
C VAL A 2 -52.22 -10.19 13.51
N GLY A 3 -51.52 -11.29 13.22
CA GLY A 3 -50.17 -11.53 13.74
C GLY A 3 -49.06 -10.78 12.98
N VAL A 4 -48.00 -10.42 13.69
CA VAL A 4 -46.86 -9.64 13.16
C VAL A 4 -46.15 -10.38 12.01
N PRO A 5 -45.96 -9.76 10.83
CA PRO A 5 -45.30 -10.42 9.70
C PRO A 5 -43.79 -10.57 9.95
N GLY A 6 -43.28 -11.81 9.87
CA GLY A 6 -41.83 -12.07 9.92
C GLY A 6 -41.39 -13.49 10.32
N ARG A 7 -42.23 -14.27 11.02
CA ARG A 7 -41.82 -15.57 11.62
C ARG A 7 -42.11 -16.85 10.83
N SER A 8 -42.52 -16.78 9.56
CA SER A 8 -42.70 -18.01 8.74
C SER A 8 -41.36 -18.73 8.49
N LYS A 9 -41.30 -20.02 8.84
CA LYS A 9 -40.12 -20.89 8.63
C LYS A 9 -40.01 -21.49 7.23
N GLY A 10 -41.00 -21.29 6.36
CA GLY A 10 -41.04 -21.90 5.02
C GLY A 10 -39.92 -21.47 4.09
N CYS A 11 -39.67 -22.24 3.03
CA CYS A 11 -38.71 -21.89 1.98
C CYS A 11 -39.15 -20.62 1.23
N ASN A 12 -38.21 -19.95 0.58
CA ASN A 12 -38.49 -18.66 -0.07
C ASN A 12 -39.52 -18.79 -1.21
N THR A 13 -39.50 -19.87 -1.99
CA THR A 13 -40.53 -20.12 -3.03
C THR A 13 -41.94 -20.24 -2.41
N CYS A 14 -42.11 -21.01 -1.33
CA CYS A 14 -43.41 -21.13 -0.64
C CYS A 14 -43.84 -19.82 0.02
N ARG A 15 -42.90 -19.09 0.65
CA ARG A 15 -43.17 -17.78 1.28
C ARG A 15 -43.57 -16.72 0.26
N LYS A 16 -42.87 -16.62 -0.88
CA LYS A 16 -43.21 -15.69 -1.99
C LYS A 16 -44.58 -16.02 -2.59
N ARG A 17 -44.94 -17.32 -2.64
CA ARG A 17 -46.28 -17.82 -3.03
C ARG A 17 -47.33 -17.77 -1.92
N LYS A 18 -46.98 -17.34 -0.70
CA LYS A 18 -47.84 -17.31 0.51
C LYS A 18 -48.51 -18.66 0.87
N ILE A 19 -47.89 -19.79 0.50
CA ILE A 19 -48.38 -21.14 0.81
C ILE A 19 -47.62 -21.79 1.98
N ALA A 20 -48.26 -22.76 2.64
CA ALA A 20 -47.58 -23.63 3.59
C ALA A 20 -46.42 -24.39 2.93
N CYS A 21 -45.34 -24.58 3.68
CA CYS A 21 -44.13 -25.27 3.25
C CYS A 21 -43.91 -26.51 4.14
N SER A 22 -43.47 -27.61 3.55
CA SER A 22 -43.26 -28.88 4.26
C SER A 22 -41.94 -28.97 5.04
N LEU A 23 -41.05 -27.98 4.88
CA LEU A 23 -39.78 -27.81 5.60
C LEU A 23 -38.68 -28.87 5.33
N ASP A 24 -38.88 -29.79 4.39
CA ASP A 24 -37.85 -30.75 3.95
C ASP A 24 -36.67 -30.04 3.25
N SER A 25 -35.45 -30.55 3.47
CA SER A 25 -34.19 -30.06 2.88
C SER A 25 -33.56 -31.16 2.02
N PRO A 26 -32.91 -30.87 0.87
CA PRO A 26 -32.62 -29.53 0.32
C PRO A 26 -33.82 -28.83 -0.31
N THR A 27 -34.84 -29.57 -0.76
CA THR A 27 -36.01 -29.02 -1.46
C THR A 27 -37.32 -29.51 -0.86
N CYS A 28 -38.29 -28.60 -0.70
CA CYS A 28 -39.55 -28.95 -0.04
C CYS A 28 -40.52 -29.69 -0.97
N LYS A 29 -41.24 -30.67 -0.43
CA LYS A 29 -42.26 -31.48 -1.16
C LYS A 29 -43.30 -30.62 -1.88
N GLN A 30 -43.64 -29.43 -1.36
CA GLN A 30 -44.63 -28.54 -1.98
C GLN A 30 -44.08 -27.71 -3.16
N CYS A 31 -42.75 -27.60 -3.29
CA CYS A 31 -42.10 -27.10 -4.50
C CYS A 31 -42.06 -28.21 -5.56
N ILE A 32 -41.54 -29.39 -5.17
CA ILE A 32 -41.48 -30.61 -6.01
C ILE A 32 -42.85 -30.94 -6.62
N LYS A 33 -43.90 -31.08 -5.80
CA LYS A 33 -45.26 -31.42 -6.27
C LYS A 33 -45.89 -30.34 -7.17
N SER A 34 -45.37 -29.11 -7.16
CA SER A 34 -45.80 -28.05 -8.07
C SER A 34 -44.90 -27.86 -9.30
N ASN A 35 -43.92 -28.75 -9.47
CA ASN A 35 -42.83 -28.70 -10.45
C ASN A 35 -42.16 -27.32 -10.56
N ARG A 36 -41.69 -26.81 -9.41
CA ARG A 36 -41.00 -25.51 -9.31
C ARG A 36 -39.79 -25.61 -8.39
N GLU A 37 -38.75 -24.85 -8.73
CA GLU A 37 -37.51 -24.79 -7.96
C GLU A 37 -37.73 -24.24 -6.53
N CYS A 38 -36.94 -24.75 -5.59
CA CYS A 38 -37.05 -24.44 -4.17
C CYS A 38 -35.90 -23.52 -3.74
N GLY A 39 -36.13 -22.21 -3.66
CA GLY A 39 -35.12 -21.19 -3.33
C GLY A 39 -34.64 -21.17 -1.87
N GLY A 40 -34.46 -22.35 -1.27
CA GLY A 40 -33.90 -22.55 0.07
C GLY A 40 -34.70 -21.97 1.24
N TYR A 41 -34.17 -22.17 2.44
CA TYR A 41 -34.72 -21.65 3.71
C TYR A 41 -33.95 -20.44 4.25
N HIS A 42 -32.82 -20.09 3.64
CA HIS A 42 -31.98 -18.97 4.02
C HIS A 42 -32.73 -17.65 3.84
N ARG A 43 -32.45 -16.68 4.71
CA ARG A 43 -33.05 -15.35 4.68
C ARG A 43 -31.96 -14.32 4.39
N GLU A 44 -32.20 -13.47 3.40
CA GLU A 44 -31.50 -12.19 3.33
C GLU A 44 -31.76 -11.39 4.61
N ARG A 45 -30.73 -10.70 5.09
CA ARG A 45 -30.82 -9.80 6.23
C ARG A 45 -30.90 -8.38 5.68
N LEU A 46 -32.09 -7.78 5.72
CA LEU A 46 -32.25 -6.36 5.38
C LEU A 46 -31.75 -5.51 6.55
N TRP A 47 -30.79 -4.64 6.28
CA TRP A 47 -30.38 -3.59 7.21
C TRP A 47 -31.34 -2.40 7.07
N VAL A 48 -31.70 -1.76 8.19
CA VAL A 48 -32.69 -0.66 8.22
C VAL A 48 -32.06 0.56 8.89
N PRO A 49 -31.83 1.67 8.16
CA PRO A 49 -31.36 2.92 8.75
C PRO A 49 -32.44 3.55 9.63
N ASN A 50 -32.13 3.82 10.91
CA ASN A 50 -33.09 4.39 11.85
C ASN A 50 -32.96 5.91 11.97
N ASN A 51 -33.49 6.64 10.99
CA ASN A 51 -33.30 8.09 10.83
C ASN A 51 -34.48 8.94 11.35
N GLN A 52 -35.21 8.48 12.39
CA GLN A 52 -36.43 9.16 12.86
C GLN A 52 -36.47 9.37 14.39
N VAL A 53 -35.60 10.26 14.87
CA VAL A 53 -35.85 11.05 16.07
C VAL A 53 -35.73 12.52 15.67
N LYS A 54 -36.80 13.30 15.83
CA LYS A 54 -36.81 14.73 15.51
C LYS A 54 -36.51 15.56 16.75
N LEU A 55 -35.58 16.50 16.62
CA LEU A 55 -35.43 17.68 17.48
C LEU A 55 -35.55 18.92 16.60
N GLU A 56 -35.93 20.06 17.18
CA GLU A 56 -36.23 21.28 16.43
C GLU A 56 -34.96 22.00 15.97
N GLY A 57 -35.00 22.61 14.78
CA GLY A 57 -33.81 23.09 14.06
C GLY A 57 -33.55 22.29 12.77
N GLY A 58 -34.56 22.22 11.90
CA GLY A 58 -34.63 21.20 10.85
C GLY A 58 -33.79 21.44 9.60
N VAL A 59 -32.69 20.68 9.47
CA VAL A 59 -32.22 20.12 8.19
C VAL A 59 -31.99 18.63 8.40
N VAL A 60 -32.62 17.77 7.59
CA VAL A 60 -32.61 16.31 7.80
C VAL A 60 -31.60 15.64 6.88
N LEU A 61 -30.65 14.90 7.49
CA LEU A 61 -29.77 13.96 6.80
C LEU A 61 -29.97 12.54 7.36
N GLY A 62 -29.95 11.56 6.45
CA GLY A 62 -29.87 10.14 6.77
C GLY A 62 -29.63 9.35 5.47
N ALA A 63 -28.54 8.61 5.30
CA ALA A 63 -28.11 7.40 6.04
C ALA A 63 -28.95 6.16 5.65
N ALA A 64 -28.38 4.98 5.41
CA ALA A 64 -26.97 4.58 5.53
C ALA A 64 -26.65 3.32 4.69
N THR A 65 -25.43 2.81 4.89
CA THR A 65 -24.81 1.53 4.48
C THR A 65 -25.52 0.32 5.17
N PRO A 66 -24.92 -0.83 5.55
CA PRO A 66 -23.74 -1.58 5.08
C PRO A 66 -24.00 -3.11 4.86
N THR A 67 -22.92 -3.89 4.70
CA THR A 67 -22.78 -5.36 4.99
C THR A 67 -23.43 -6.42 4.06
N ALA A 68 -22.83 -7.60 3.82
CA ALA A 68 -21.43 -8.07 4.03
C ALA A 68 -21.13 -9.44 3.37
N ALA A 69 -19.83 -9.68 3.09
CA ALA A 69 -19.03 -10.92 3.22
C ALA A 69 -19.46 -12.29 2.61
N GLY A 70 -18.46 -13.02 2.08
CA GLY A 70 -18.51 -14.47 1.77
C GLY A 70 -17.53 -14.89 0.64
N THR A 71 -16.24 -15.14 0.89
CA THR A 71 -15.59 -16.42 1.32
C THR A 71 -15.51 -17.58 0.28
N MET A 72 -14.30 -17.81 -0.25
CA MET A 72 -13.63 -19.13 -0.46
C MET A 72 -14.29 -20.16 -1.43
N PRO A 73 -13.67 -21.32 -1.78
CA PRO A 73 -12.32 -21.89 -1.50
C PRO A 73 -11.43 -22.06 -2.77
N SER A 74 -10.11 -22.38 -2.77
CA SER A 74 -9.38 -23.61 -2.36
C SER A 74 -9.86 -24.88 -3.11
N LYS A 75 -9.06 -25.81 -3.69
CA LYS A 75 -7.62 -26.23 -3.70
C LYS A 75 -7.32 -26.90 -5.09
N THR A 76 -6.21 -27.56 -5.49
CA THR A 76 -4.93 -28.11 -4.95
C THR A 76 -3.97 -28.29 -6.16
N ALA A 77 -2.67 -27.95 -6.16
CA ALA A 77 -1.47 -28.60 -5.56
C ALA A 77 -0.73 -29.67 -6.43
N GLY A 78 0.61 -29.60 -6.43
CA GLY A 78 1.56 -30.50 -7.12
C GLY A 78 2.67 -29.68 -7.84
N LYS A 79 3.95 -29.64 -7.42
CA LYS A 79 5.03 -30.68 -7.41
C LYS A 79 5.53 -31.04 -8.83
N THR A 80 6.83 -31.05 -9.17
CA THR A 80 8.12 -30.70 -8.47
C THR A 80 9.29 -30.60 -9.49
N ALA A 81 10.51 -30.29 -9.01
CA ALA A 81 11.81 -30.25 -9.72
C ALA A 81 12.11 -28.94 -10.50
N LYS A 82 13.31 -28.31 -10.45
CA LYS A 82 14.74 -28.74 -10.42
C LYS A 82 15.26 -29.13 -11.81
N ASP A 83 16.45 -28.68 -12.28
CA ASP A 83 17.53 -27.89 -11.65
C ASP A 83 18.30 -27.02 -12.68
N THR A 84 19.02 -26.00 -12.20
CA THR A 84 20.25 -25.35 -12.75
C THR A 84 20.34 -24.82 -14.21
N ALA A 85 20.76 -23.55 -14.37
CA ALA A 85 21.87 -23.15 -15.25
C ALA A 85 22.48 -21.78 -14.87
N ALA A 86 23.74 -21.55 -15.27
CA ALA A 86 24.65 -20.48 -14.88
C ALA A 86 24.19 -19.01 -15.12
N ALA A 87 24.71 -18.09 -14.31
CA ALA A 87 24.69 -16.64 -14.55
C ALA A 87 25.96 -16.16 -15.27
N LEU A 88 25.86 -15.08 -16.05
CA LEU A 88 27.01 -14.38 -16.66
C LEU A 88 27.11 -12.95 -16.12
N VAL A 89 28.30 -12.56 -15.64
CA VAL A 89 28.57 -11.21 -15.10
C VAL A 89 29.46 -10.45 -16.06
N TRP A 90 29.06 -9.23 -16.45
CA TRP A 90 29.93 -8.30 -17.17
C TRP A 90 30.67 -7.36 -16.21
N ARG A 91 31.93 -7.06 -16.52
CA ARG A 91 32.76 -6.07 -15.82
C ARG A 91 32.99 -4.86 -16.73
N SER A 92 33.03 -3.68 -16.15
CA SER A 92 33.47 -2.43 -16.81
C SER A 92 34.72 -1.88 -16.14
N VAL A 93 35.60 -1.24 -16.92
CA VAL A 93 36.89 -0.67 -16.50
C VAL A 93 36.98 0.77 -17.03
N PRO A 94 37.43 1.76 -16.23
CA PRO A 94 37.27 3.18 -16.57
C PRO A 94 38.27 3.71 -17.62
N LYS A 95 37.88 4.77 -18.34
CA LYS A 95 38.75 5.58 -19.21
C LYS A 95 38.35 7.07 -19.24
N ILE A 96 39.36 7.93 -19.27
CA ILE A 96 39.43 9.38 -19.55
C ILE A 96 40.90 9.60 -20.05
N PRO A 97 41.33 10.71 -20.74
CA PRO A 97 40.67 12.00 -21.00
C PRO A 97 40.86 12.59 -22.44
N HIS A 98 40.70 13.92 -22.57
CA HIS A 98 40.77 14.82 -23.75
C HIS A 98 39.51 14.82 -24.66
N TYR A 99 39.10 15.96 -25.26
CA TYR A 99 39.88 17.16 -25.67
C TYR A 99 39.39 18.52 -25.10
N ASP A 100 40.13 19.58 -25.44
CA ASP A 100 40.28 20.83 -24.69
C ASP A 100 39.37 22.03 -25.07
N ASN A 101 39.47 23.10 -24.26
CA ASN A 101 39.30 24.52 -24.62
C ASN A 101 37.90 25.09 -24.93
N VAL A 102 37.18 25.49 -23.87
CA VAL A 102 36.43 26.77 -23.84
C VAL A 102 36.93 27.60 -22.66
N ILE A 103 37.36 28.83 -22.90
CA ILE A 103 37.82 29.75 -21.84
C ILE A 103 36.59 30.41 -21.20
N ALA A 104 36.31 30.06 -19.94
CA ALA A 104 35.35 30.78 -19.10
C ALA A 104 36.10 31.58 -18.01
N PRO A 105 35.72 32.84 -17.73
CA PRO A 105 36.39 33.65 -16.72
C PRO A 105 36.06 33.15 -15.31
N ALA A 106 37.05 33.07 -14.42
CA ALA A 106 36.86 32.65 -13.03
C ALA A 106 36.14 33.74 -12.21
N PRO A 107 34.94 33.47 -11.65
CA PRO A 107 34.22 34.42 -10.81
C PRO A 107 34.46 34.12 -9.33
N CYS A 108 35.35 34.88 -8.70
CA CYS A 108 35.45 34.91 -7.24
C CYS A 108 34.59 36.05 -6.69
N LEU A 109 33.41 35.76 -6.12
CA LEU A 109 32.84 36.44 -4.93
C LEU A 109 31.37 36.05 -4.61
N GLY A 110 31.13 35.71 -3.34
CA GLY A 110 30.14 36.39 -2.50
C GLY A 110 28.68 36.46 -2.97
N GLY A 111 27.97 35.34 -2.99
CA GLY A 111 26.51 35.28 -3.07
C GLY A 111 25.98 33.90 -2.67
N MET A 112 24.76 33.81 -2.15
CA MET A 112 24.14 32.52 -1.83
C MET A 112 23.93 31.72 -3.12
N VAL A 113 24.75 30.68 -3.32
CA VAL A 113 24.51 29.68 -4.37
C VAL A 113 23.38 28.78 -3.91
N ASP A 114 22.23 28.90 -4.57
CA ASP A 114 21.03 28.09 -4.36
C ASP A 114 21.31 26.64 -4.84
N SER A 115 21.86 25.82 -3.95
CA SER A 115 22.34 24.46 -4.22
C SER A 115 21.25 23.49 -4.68
N TYR A 116 19.98 23.90 -4.58
CA TYR A 116 18.83 23.15 -5.09
C TYR A 116 18.84 23.10 -6.63
N ARG A 117 19.17 24.21 -7.31
CA ARG A 117 19.03 24.33 -8.78
C ARG A 117 19.93 23.39 -9.60
N PRO A 118 21.23 23.21 -9.29
CA PRO A 118 22.06 22.24 -10.01
C PRO A 118 21.55 20.79 -9.84
N PHE A 119 21.02 20.46 -8.66
CA PHE A 119 20.45 19.14 -8.37
C PHE A 119 19.14 18.90 -9.13
N GLN A 120 18.27 19.90 -9.23
CA GLN A 120 17.08 19.85 -10.09
C GLN A 120 17.45 19.65 -11.56
N GLN A 121 18.44 20.39 -12.07
CA GLN A 121 18.91 20.27 -13.45
C GLN A 121 19.50 18.88 -13.73
N GLN A 122 20.26 18.29 -12.79
CA GLN A 122 20.78 16.94 -12.92
C GLN A 122 19.66 15.89 -12.92
N LEU A 123 18.72 15.94 -11.97
CA LEU A 123 17.57 15.01 -11.91
C LEU A 123 16.73 15.06 -13.18
N LEU A 124 16.50 16.27 -13.71
CA LEU A 124 15.76 16.47 -14.96
C LEU A 124 16.55 15.97 -16.18
N GLY A 125 17.88 16.11 -16.19
CA GLY A 125 18.75 15.54 -17.23
C GLY A 125 18.68 14.02 -17.28
N GLU A 126 18.79 13.35 -16.12
CA GLU A 126 18.63 11.88 -16.01
C GLU A 126 17.24 11.43 -16.47
N PHE A 127 16.17 12.14 -16.06
CA PHE A 127 14.81 11.88 -16.53
C PHE A 127 14.70 11.99 -18.05
N MET A 128 15.25 13.05 -18.66
CA MET A 128 15.22 13.24 -20.12
C MET A 128 15.99 12.16 -20.87
N HIS A 129 17.15 11.72 -20.36
CA HIS A 129 17.90 10.58 -20.91
C HIS A 129 17.17 9.23 -20.75
N ALA A 130 16.39 9.05 -19.67
CA ALA A 130 15.59 7.84 -19.46
C ALA A 130 14.30 7.80 -20.30
N PHE A 131 13.69 8.95 -20.58
CA PHE A 131 12.38 9.04 -21.25
C PHE A 131 12.45 9.23 -22.77
N ILE A 132 13.52 9.85 -23.28
CA ILE A 132 13.67 10.13 -24.70
C ILE A 132 14.84 9.30 -25.25
N PRO A 133 14.57 8.22 -26.01
CA PRO A 133 15.62 7.41 -26.63
C PRO A 133 16.57 8.28 -27.45
N HIS A 134 17.88 8.11 -27.21
CA HIS A 134 18.94 8.90 -27.85
C HIS A 134 18.83 10.42 -27.63
N TYR A 135 18.31 10.90 -26.49
CA TYR A 135 18.32 12.31 -26.11
C TYR A 135 19.72 12.94 -26.27
N GLY A 136 19.79 14.10 -26.94
CA GLY A 136 21.05 14.81 -27.21
C GLY A 136 21.79 14.34 -28.47
N THR A 137 21.13 13.63 -29.40
CA THR A 137 21.72 13.18 -30.66
C THR A 137 20.95 13.74 -31.88
N PRO A 138 21.49 13.69 -33.11
CA PRO A 138 20.74 14.07 -34.30
C PRO A 138 19.44 13.25 -34.51
N ALA A 139 19.38 12.03 -33.96
CA ALA A 139 18.20 11.16 -34.07
C ALA A 139 17.03 11.59 -33.17
N THR A 140 17.24 12.46 -32.17
CA THR A 140 16.15 12.95 -31.31
C THR A 140 15.18 13.87 -32.07
N ILE A 141 15.56 14.37 -33.25
CA ILE A 141 14.83 15.41 -34.00
C ILE A 141 13.55 14.86 -34.67
N GLU A 142 13.41 13.53 -34.83
CA GLU A 142 12.19 12.92 -35.39
C GLU A 142 11.06 12.69 -34.37
N ASP A 143 11.32 12.88 -33.06
CA ASP A 143 10.33 12.61 -32.01
C ASP A 143 9.60 13.89 -31.57
N SER A 144 8.34 14.04 -31.98
CA SER A 144 7.47 15.19 -31.70
C SER A 144 6.99 15.27 -30.23
N SER A 145 7.90 15.09 -29.27
CA SER A 145 7.62 15.08 -27.84
C SER A 145 7.76 16.48 -27.24
N TRP A 146 6.71 16.96 -26.56
CA TRP A 146 6.73 18.24 -25.84
C TRP A 146 7.81 18.31 -24.75
N LEU A 147 8.28 17.15 -24.27
CA LEU A 147 9.37 17.07 -23.30
C LEU A 147 10.66 17.72 -23.83
N LEU A 148 10.89 17.75 -25.15
CA LEU A 148 12.03 18.45 -25.75
C LEU A 148 12.03 19.96 -25.48
N CYS A 149 10.87 20.57 -25.19
CA CYS A 149 10.77 21.98 -24.78
C CYS A 149 11.11 22.22 -23.31
N VAL A 150 11.06 21.19 -22.46
CA VAL A 150 11.20 21.32 -20.99
C VAL A 150 12.47 22.05 -20.53
N PRO A 151 13.66 21.85 -21.12
CA PRO A 151 14.85 22.63 -20.76
C PRO A 151 14.67 24.16 -20.89
N GLY A 152 13.83 24.62 -21.82
CA GLY A 152 13.47 26.04 -21.99
C GLY A 152 12.37 26.54 -21.06
N MET A 153 11.73 25.64 -20.29
CA MET A 153 10.61 25.93 -19.37
C MET A 153 11.00 25.80 -17.89
N ILE A 154 12.28 25.55 -17.59
CA ILE A 154 12.77 25.39 -16.21
C ILE A 154 12.58 26.72 -15.45
N GLY A 155 11.81 26.67 -14.36
CA GLY A 155 11.57 27.81 -13.47
C GLY A 155 10.57 28.85 -13.98
N SER A 156 9.89 28.65 -15.12
CA SER A 156 8.84 29.57 -15.57
C SER A 156 7.47 29.35 -14.88
N SER A 157 7.26 28.20 -14.24
CA SER A 157 6.08 27.94 -13.39
C SER A 157 6.36 26.94 -12.25
N PRO A 158 6.03 27.29 -10.99
CA PRO A 158 6.15 26.37 -9.85
C PRO A 158 5.31 25.09 -9.98
N ALA A 159 4.20 25.12 -10.73
CA ALA A 159 3.36 23.95 -10.95
C ALA A 159 4.04 22.93 -11.87
N LEU A 160 4.64 23.41 -12.97
CA LEU A 160 5.40 22.59 -13.92
C LEU A 160 6.68 22.06 -13.27
N GLU A 161 7.42 22.93 -12.57
CA GLU A 161 8.63 22.56 -11.85
C GLU A 161 8.36 21.44 -10.83
N ALA A 162 7.31 21.56 -10.01
CA ALA A 162 6.94 20.50 -9.07
C ALA A 162 6.47 19.20 -9.77
N ALA A 163 5.80 19.28 -10.93
CA ALA A 163 5.37 18.11 -11.69
C ALA A 163 6.55 17.34 -12.31
N LEU A 164 7.49 18.07 -12.92
CA LEU A 164 8.71 17.52 -13.50
C LEU A 164 9.63 16.93 -12.42
N MET A 165 9.75 17.58 -11.27
CA MET A 165 10.48 17.04 -10.12
C MET A 165 9.82 15.77 -9.58
N ALA A 166 8.48 15.71 -9.52
CA ALA A 166 7.77 14.49 -9.13
C ALA A 166 8.08 13.33 -10.09
N LEU A 167 7.93 13.55 -11.40
CA LEU A 167 8.29 12.57 -12.44
C LEU A 167 9.72 12.07 -12.31
N SER A 168 10.68 13.01 -12.28
CA SER A 168 12.12 12.71 -12.25
C SER A 168 12.52 11.94 -10.99
N THR A 169 12.02 12.38 -9.83
CA THR A 169 12.32 11.74 -8.54
C THR A 169 11.72 10.33 -8.45
N SER A 170 10.49 10.13 -8.96
CA SER A 170 9.89 8.78 -8.98
C SER A 170 10.68 7.84 -9.89
N GLN A 171 11.08 8.33 -11.06
CA GLN A 171 11.82 7.52 -12.04
C GLN A 171 13.22 7.14 -11.55
N LEU A 172 13.95 8.05 -10.91
CA LEU A 172 15.21 7.70 -10.24
C LEU A 172 14.97 6.69 -9.10
N GLY A 173 13.89 6.86 -8.32
CA GLY A 173 13.49 5.90 -7.29
C GLY A 173 13.19 4.50 -7.84
N ARG A 174 12.49 4.41 -8.99
CA ARG A 174 12.21 3.14 -9.67
C ARG A 174 13.44 2.53 -10.34
N ALA A 175 14.35 3.33 -10.89
CA ALA A 175 15.56 2.86 -11.55
C ALA A 175 16.61 2.28 -10.57
N HIS A 176 16.56 2.70 -9.30
CA HIS A 176 17.51 2.30 -8.25
C HIS A 176 16.86 1.61 -7.03
N ASP A 177 15.62 1.10 -7.18
CA ASP A 177 14.84 0.42 -6.12
C ASP A 177 14.71 1.23 -4.79
N CYS A 178 14.83 2.56 -4.85
CA CYS A 178 14.78 3.45 -3.68
C CYS A 178 13.35 3.93 -3.42
N VAL A 179 12.72 3.33 -2.41
CA VAL A 179 11.33 3.58 -2.02
C VAL A 179 11.15 4.99 -1.44
N GLU A 180 12.20 5.57 -0.83
CA GLU A 180 12.22 6.92 -0.27
C GLU A 180 12.02 7.97 -1.36
N LEU A 181 12.66 7.81 -2.52
CA LEU A 181 12.47 8.67 -3.69
C LEU A 181 11.06 8.49 -4.30
N VAL A 182 10.51 7.28 -4.29
CA VAL A 182 9.11 7.00 -4.69
C VAL A 182 8.06 7.53 -3.69
N HIS A 183 8.47 7.84 -2.46
CA HIS A 183 7.63 8.56 -1.49
C HIS A 183 7.78 10.09 -1.61
N GLU A 184 8.99 10.58 -1.87
CA GLU A 184 9.25 12.00 -2.10
C GLU A 184 8.63 12.50 -3.41
N SER A 185 8.61 11.66 -4.46
CA SER A 185 7.89 11.95 -5.70
C SER A 185 6.39 12.16 -5.49
N ARG A 186 5.76 11.36 -4.62
CA ARG A 186 4.36 11.51 -4.21
C ARG A 186 4.14 12.82 -3.44
N ARG A 187 5.10 13.22 -2.60
CA ARG A 187 5.07 14.54 -1.92
C ARG A 187 5.13 15.68 -2.93
N LEU A 188 6.03 15.60 -3.92
CA LEU A 188 6.20 16.58 -4.99
C LEU A 188 4.97 16.66 -5.91
N TYR A 189 4.35 15.53 -6.24
CA TYR A 189 3.05 15.46 -6.93
C TYR A 189 1.97 16.23 -6.15
N CYS A 190 1.87 16.03 -4.83
CA CYS A 190 0.95 16.80 -3.98
C CYS A 190 1.34 18.28 -3.79
N VAL A 191 2.59 18.68 -4.03
CA VAL A 191 2.96 20.10 -4.18
C VAL A 191 2.42 20.63 -5.50
N SER A 192 2.71 19.95 -6.61
CA SER A 192 2.28 20.35 -7.96
C SER A 192 0.76 20.51 -8.08
N LEU A 193 -0.04 19.58 -7.53
CA LEU A 193 -1.50 19.71 -7.48
C LEU A 193 -1.97 21.03 -6.83
N ARG A 194 -1.27 21.49 -5.78
CA ARG A 194 -1.63 22.74 -5.07
C ARG A 194 -1.19 23.98 -5.85
N GLU A 195 -0.04 23.94 -6.51
CA GLU A 195 0.42 25.05 -7.36
C GLU A 195 -0.37 25.15 -8.67
N LEU A 196 -0.72 24.02 -9.30
CA LEU A 196 -1.65 23.97 -10.44
C LEU A 196 -3.03 24.52 -10.02
N GLY A 197 -3.53 24.09 -8.85
CA GLY A 197 -4.75 24.62 -8.24
C GLY A 197 -4.72 26.11 -7.85
N ARG A 198 -3.54 26.77 -7.92
CA ARG A 198 -3.40 28.24 -7.88
C ARG A 198 -3.33 28.83 -9.29
N ALA A 199 -2.53 28.25 -10.18
CA ALA A 199 -2.41 28.70 -11.58
C ALA A 199 -3.76 28.71 -12.31
N LEU A 200 -4.62 27.71 -12.07
CA LEU A 200 -5.99 27.62 -12.60
C LEU A 200 -6.97 28.67 -12.05
N LYS A 201 -6.61 29.41 -10.99
CA LYS A 201 -7.42 30.49 -10.41
C LYS A 201 -6.93 31.88 -10.80
N ASP A 202 -5.76 31.96 -11.42
CA ASP A 202 -5.15 33.17 -11.94
C ASP A 202 -5.49 33.30 -13.44
N LYS A 203 -6.19 34.38 -13.79
CA LYS A 203 -6.72 34.60 -15.14
C LYS A 203 -5.65 34.78 -16.22
N GLU A 204 -4.40 35.09 -15.85
CA GLU A 204 -3.29 35.20 -16.80
C GLU A 204 -2.44 33.94 -16.86
N ARG A 205 -2.36 33.17 -15.76
CA ARG A 205 -1.59 31.91 -15.72
C ARG A 205 -2.35 30.73 -16.30
N MET A 206 -3.67 30.68 -16.15
CA MET A 206 -4.46 29.52 -16.57
C MET A 206 -4.34 29.19 -18.07
N TYR A 207 -4.09 30.20 -18.92
CA TYR A 207 -3.98 30.04 -20.37
C TYR A 207 -2.55 29.82 -20.89
N ARG A 208 -1.53 29.75 -20.01
CA ARG A 208 -0.12 29.59 -20.41
C ARG A 208 0.25 28.14 -20.70
N ASP A 209 1.27 27.95 -21.54
CA ASP A 209 1.81 26.64 -21.85
C ASP A 209 2.33 25.89 -20.63
N GLU A 210 2.92 26.57 -19.65
CA GLU A 210 3.36 25.91 -18.42
C GLU A 210 2.23 25.28 -17.61
N THR A 211 1.02 25.88 -17.65
CA THR A 211 -0.13 25.37 -16.87
C THR A 211 -0.69 24.11 -17.52
N LEU A 212 -0.73 24.06 -18.86
CA LEU A 212 -1.07 22.85 -19.59
C LEU A 212 0.03 21.78 -19.44
N ALA A 213 1.31 22.15 -19.58
CA ALA A 213 2.45 21.26 -19.39
C ALA A 213 2.49 20.65 -17.98
N ALA A 214 2.15 21.41 -16.94
CA ALA A 214 2.04 20.89 -15.58
C ALA A 214 0.93 19.84 -15.46
N CYS A 215 -0.23 20.07 -16.09
CA CYS A 215 -1.34 19.13 -16.13
C CYS A 215 -0.98 17.84 -16.91
N VAL A 216 -0.30 17.98 -18.05
CA VAL A 216 0.20 16.85 -18.85
C VAL A 216 1.29 16.06 -18.10
N ALA A 217 2.22 16.73 -17.42
CA ALA A 217 3.22 16.07 -16.58
C ALA A 217 2.60 15.28 -15.43
N LEU A 218 1.52 15.78 -14.81
CA LEU A 218 0.76 15.04 -13.80
C LEU A 218 0.00 13.85 -14.40
N ALA A 219 -0.51 13.95 -15.64
CA ALA A 219 -1.07 12.80 -16.35
C ALA A 219 0.00 11.71 -16.62
N LEU A 220 1.21 12.08 -17.05
CA LEU A 220 2.34 11.14 -17.18
C LEU A 220 2.70 10.50 -15.82
N TYR A 221 2.61 11.25 -14.72
CA TYR A 221 2.89 10.74 -13.39
C TYR A 221 1.90 9.64 -12.97
N GLU A 222 0.61 9.79 -13.29
CA GLU A 222 -0.40 8.75 -13.05
C GLU A 222 -0.12 7.46 -13.84
N VAL A 223 0.39 7.56 -15.07
CA VAL A 223 0.81 6.39 -15.88
C VAL A 223 2.00 5.67 -15.22
N VAL A 224 2.96 6.43 -14.70
CA VAL A 224 4.19 5.88 -14.08
C VAL A 224 3.94 5.25 -12.71
N GLU A 225 3.21 5.92 -11.82
CA GLU A 225 3.08 5.53 -10.41
C GLU A 225 1.74 4.92 -10.02
N CYS A 226 0.68 5.19 -10.79
CA CYS A 226 -0.72 4.91 -10.45
C CYS A 226 -1.03 5.09 -8.94
N PRO A 227 -0.75 6.28 -8.34
CA PRO A 227 -0.75 6.48 -6.90
C PRO A 227 -2.12 6.26 -6.22
N ALA A 228 -3.21 6.26 -6.99
CA ALA A 228 -4.56 5.98 -6.56
C ALA A 228 -5.05 4.55 -6.88
N GLU A 229 -4.15 3.65 -7.32
CA GLU A 229 -4.40 2.26 -7.74
C GLU A 229 -5.62 2.08 -8.69
N SER A 230 -5.90 3.12 -9.48
CA SER A 230 -7.04 3.21 -10.39
C SER A 230 -6.80 4.25 -11.47
N ASP A 231 -7.43 4.08 -12.64
CA ASP A 231 -7.32 4.98 -13.80
C ASP A 231 -7.98 6.35 -13.59
N LYS A 232 -8.67 6.57 -12.46
CA LYS A 232 -9.35 7.82 -12.11
C LYS A 232 -8.43 9.04 -12.09
N GLY A 233 -7.19 8.89 -11.59
CA GLY A 233 -6.22 9.98 -11.54
C GLY A 233 -5.84 10.45 -12.95
N LEU A 234 -5.43 9.50 -13.80
CA LEU A 234 -5.12 9.73 -15.21
C LEU A 234 -6.30 10.36 -15.96
N VAL A 235 -7.51 9.77 -15.83
CA VAL A 235 -8.73 10.29 -16.49
C VAL A 235 -9.04 11.73 -16.04
N THR A 236 -8.85 12.05 -14.75
CA THR A 236 -9.09 13.41 -14.23
C THR A 236 -8.09 14.43 -14.80
N HIS A 237 -6.81 14.08 -14.91
CA HIS A 237 -5.81 14.97 -15.50
C HIS A 237 -5.98 15.11 -17.02
N SER A 238 -6.33 14.04 -17.73
CA SER A 238 -6.69 14.10 -19.16
C SER A 238 -7.93 14.98 -19.41
N ASP A 239 -8.96 14.89 -18.57
CA ASP A 239 -10.16 15.74 -18.63
C ASP A 239 -9.83 17.21 -18.33
N GLY A 240 -8.93 17.46 -17.36
CA GLY A 240 -8.33 18.77 -17.11
C GLY A 240 -7.55 19.34 -18.30
N CYS A 241 -6.71 18.52 -18.95
CA CYS A 241 -5.95 18.91 -20.13
C CYS A 241 -6.86 19.27 -21.31
N MET A 242 -7.93 18.49 -21.55
CA MET A 242 -8.89 18.76 -22.62
C MET A 242 -9.60 20.10 -22.43
N ARG A 243 -10.14 20.38 -21.23
CA ARG A 243 -10.77 21.69 -20.95
C ARG A 243 -9.78 22.85 -20.98
N LEU A 244 -8.51 22.63 -20.64
CA LEU A 244 -7.47 23.65 -20.76
C LEU A 244 -7.15 23.99 -22.21
N ILE A 245 -7.13 23.01 -23.11
CA ILE A 245 -6.98 23.23 -24.55
C ILE A 245 -8.20 23.98 -25.09
N GLU A 246 -9.41 23.47 -24.84
CA GLU A 246 -10.67 24.09 -25.26
C GLU A 246 -10.75 25.57 -24.85
N ALA A 247 -10.46 25.87 -23.59
CA ALA A 247 -10.49 27.23 -23.04
C ALA A 247 -9.38 28.16 -23.59
N ARG A 248 -8.30 27.61 -24.16
CA ARG A 248 -7.21 28.38 -24.78
C ARG A 248 -7.47 28.70 -26.26
N GLY A 249 -8.33 27.93 -26.94
CA GLY A 249 -8.62 28.07 -28.37
C GLY A 249 -7.51 27.57 -29.30
N PRO A 250 -7.81 27.22 -30.56
CA PRO A 250 -6.87 26.55 -31.45
C PRO A 250 -5.64 27.40 -31.81
N GLU A 251 -5.79 28.72 -31.80
CA GLU A 251 -4.74 29.68 -32.12
C GLU A 251 -3.58 29.64 -31.12
N ALA A 252 -3.87 29.35 -29.84
CA ALA A 252 -2.88 29.21 -28.78
C ALA A 252 -2.00 27.94 -28.91
N HIS A 253 -2.29 27.07 -29.89
CA HIS A 253 -1.59 25.83 -30.17
C HIS A 253 -0.82 25.86 -31.51
N THR A 254 -0.55 27.06 -32.03
CA THR A 254 0.26 27.28 -33.25
C THR A 254 1.76 27.46 -32.99
N GLY A 255 2.13 27.99 -31.81
CA GLY A 255 3.52 28.10 -31.34
C GLY A 255 4.08 26.77 -30.82
N ASP A 256 5.39 26.57 -30.87
CA ASP A 256 6.02 25.23 -30.76
C ASP A 256 5.65 24.44 -29.52
N VAL A 257 5.67 25.07 -28.33
CA VAL A 257 5.33 24.40 -27.07
C VAL A 257 3.85 24.02 -27.02
N GLY A 258 2.95 24.98 -27.27
CA GLY A 258 1.50 24.73 -27.30
C GLY A 258 1.07 23.72 -28.36
N HIS A 259 1.77 23.69 -29.50
CA HIS A 259 1.56 22.74 -30.59
C HIS A 259 1.93 21.31 -30.17
N LEU A 260 3.09 21.10 -29.55
CA LEU A 260 3.53 19.78 -29.06
C LEU A 260 2.70 19.29 -27.86
N LEU A 261 2.26 20.21 -26.99
CA LEU A 261 1.30 19.90 -25.92
C LEU A 261 -0.06 19.46 -26.50
N PHE A 262 -0.58 20.18 -27.49
CA PHE A 262 -1.82 19.80 -28.19
C PHE A 262 -1.69 18.41 -28.82
N LEU A 263 -0.60 18.14 -29.55
CA LEU A 263 -0.28 16.82 -30.12
C LEU A 263 -0.33 15.69 -29.07
N SER A 264 0.26 15.91 -27.89
CA SER A 264 0.23 14.91 -26.81
C SER A 264 -1.18 14.66 -26.28
N CYS A 265 -2.01 15.70 -26.20
CA CYS A 265 -3.39 15.61 -25.71
C CYS A 265 -4.38 15.02 -26.72
N ARG A 266 -4.05 14.94 -28.02
CA ARG A 266 -4.90 14.28 -29.04
C ARG A 266 -5.26 12.84 -28.64
N TYR A 267 -4.35 12.12 -27.97
CA TYR A 267 -4.62 10.77 -27.45
C TYR A 267 -5.51 10.77 -26.20
N SER A 268 -5.42 11.80 -25.36
CA SER A 268 -6.33 11.97 -24.20
C SER A 268 -7.77 12.25 -24.65
N SER A 269 -7.97 12.88 -25.82
CA SER A 269 -9.32 13.09 -26.37
C SER A 269 -9.97 11.78 -26.78
N LEU A 270 -9.24 10.88 -27.45
CA LEU A 270 -9.68 9.53 -27.79
C LEU A 270 -10.04 8.71 -26.53
N MET A 271 -9.22 8.79 -25.48
CA MET A 271 -9.53 8.11 -24.21
C MET A 271 -10.83 8.57 -23.53
N GLN A 272 -11.40 9.72 -23.93
CA GLN A 272 -12.65 10.26 -23.41
C GLN A 272 -13.84 10.02 -24.36
N SER A 273 -13.67 10.28 -25.66
CA SER A 273 -14.73 10.19 -26.67
C SER A 273 -15.22 8.76 -26.89
N ILE A 274 -14.28 7.82 -26.98
CA ILE A 274 -14.55 6.41 -27.32
C ILE A 274 -15.34 5.65 -26.24
N PRO A 275 -15.03 5.73 -24.94
CA PRO A 275 -15.85 5.08 -23.91
C PRO A 275 -17.27 5.66 -23.84
N GLN A 276 -17.42 6.94 -24.19
CA GLN A 276 -18.71 7.64 -24.22
C GLN A 276 -19.46 7.43 -25.53
N ASN A 277 -18.78 7.00 -26.60
CA ASN A 277 -19.28 6.93 -27.98
C ASN A 277 -19.81 8.29 -28.48
N ARG A 278 -19.07 9.36 -28.20
CA ARG A 278 -19.40 10.74 -28.61
C ARG A 278 -18.18 11.50 -29.10
N PRO A 279 -18.30 12.36 -30.13
CA PRO A 279 -17.23 13.28 -30.50
C PRO A 279 -16.93 14.31 -29.41
N ASN A 280 -15.80 15.00 -29.56
CA ASN A 280 -15.43 16.19 -28.81
C ASN A 280 -14.81 17.21 -29.76
N PHE A 281 -14.57 18.43 -29.29
CA PHE A 281 -14.14 19.57 -30.11
C PHE A 281 -12.90 19.31 -30.99
N MET A 282 -12.01 18.37 -30.65
CA MET A 282 -10.85 18.05 -31.49
C MET A 282 -11.20 17.45 -32.85
N GLY A 283 -12.45 17.01 -33.06
CA GLY A 283 -12.97 16.59 -34.36
C GLY A 283 -13.50 17.75 -35.24
N ASP A 284 -13.64 18.96 -34.68
CA ASP A 284 -14.15 20.11 -35.43
C ASP A 284 -13.06 20.69 -36.33
N ALA A 285 -13.46 21.24 -37.49
CA ALA A 285 -12.54 21.73 -38.52
C ALA A 285 -11.57 22.81 -38.01
N GLU A 286 -11.98 23.64 -37.05
CA GLU A 286 -11.11 24.65 -36.42
C GLU A 286 -9.97 24.02 -35.59
N TRP A 287 -10.14 22.80 -35.07
CA TRP A 287 -9.12 22.06 -34.32
C TRP A 287 -8.32 21.08 -35.17
N LEU A 288 -8.88 20.61 -36.29
CA LEU A 288 -8.17 19.80 -37.29
C LEU A 288 -7.21 20.61 -38.17
N GLU A 289 -7.43 21.92 -38.34
CA GLU A 289 -6.59 22.80 -39.17
C GLU A 289 -5.99 24.01 -38.43
N GLY A 290 -6.69 24.59 -37.45
CA GLY A 290 -6.28 25.84 -36.78
C GLY A 290 -4.92 25.78 -36.08
N PRO A 291 -4.63 24.77 -35.23
CA PRO A 291 -3.33 24.60 -34.58
C PRO A 291 -2.17 24.39 -35.57
N TRP A 292 -2.45 23.94 -36.80
CA TRP A 292 -1.45 23.64 -37.82
C TRP A 292 -1.13 24.83 -38.73
N LYS A 293 -1.71 26.00 -38.49
CA LYS A 293 -1.49 27.22 -39.28
C LYS A 293 0.01 27.56 -39.41
N GLY A 294 0.58 27.30 -40.59
CA GLY A 294 2.02 27.48 -40.90
C GLY A 294 2.89 26.22 -40.77
N ARG A 295 2.30 25.04 -40.57
CA ARG A 295 2.96 23.73 -40.44
C ARG A 295 2.29 22.71 -41.35
N THR A 296 2.93 21.56 -41.59
CA THR A 296 2.39 20.47 -42.41
C THR A 296 2.04 19.25 -41.54
N LYS A 297 0.87 18.64 -41.78
CA LYS A 297 0.46 17.38 -41.12
C LYS A 297 1.45 16.27 -41.47
N SER A 298 2.04 15.61 -40.47
CA SER A 298 2.77 14.36 -40.71
C SER A 298 1.79 13.24 -41.04
N LEU A 299 2.29 12.12 -41.57
CA LEU A 299 1.45 10.95 -41.84
C LEU A 299 0.79 10.38 -40.56
N ALA A 300 1.47 10.49 -39.40
CA ALA A 300 0.90 10.12 -38.12
C ALA A 300 -0.25 11.05 -37.70
N ASP A 301 -0.16 12.35 -38.02
CA ASP A 301 -1.23 13.32 -37.75
C ASP A 301 -2.44 13.07 -38.63
N LYS A 302 -2.24 12.78 -39.93
CA LYS A 302 -3.31 12.39 -40.85
C LYS A 302 -4.07 11.16 -40.32
N PHE A 303 -3.37 10.11 -39.89
CA PHE A 303 -4.00 8.95 -39.27
C PHE A 303 -4.76 9.31 -37.98
N MET A 304 -4.24 10.26 -37.19
CA MET A 304 -4.88 10.71 -35.95
C MET A 304 -6.14 11.55 -36.19
N ASP A 305 -6.16 12.37 -37.25
CA ASP A 305 -7.34 13.12 -37.69
C ASP A 305 -8.50 12.18 -38.02
N VAL A 306 -8.21 11.08 -38.72
CA VAL A 306 -9.21 10.06 -39.07
C VAL A 306 -9.68 9.31 -37.82
N PHE A 307 -8.77 8.99 -36.89
CA PHE A 307 -9.16 8.33 -35.62
C PHE A 307 -10.08 9.21 -34.76
N ILE A 308 -9.82 10.51 -34.70
CA ILE A 308 -10.61 11.49 -33.92
C ILE A 308 -12.01 11.71 -34.50
N GLN A 309 -12.25 11.40 -35.78
CA GLN A 309 -13.58 11.42 -36.39
C GLN A 309 -14.38 10.13 -36.14
N GLY A 310 -13.73 9.01 -35.84
CA GLY A 310 -14.38 7.73 -35.53
C GLY A 310 -15.51 7.77 -34.47
N PRO A 311 -15.37 8.50 -33.35
CA PRO A 311 -16.44 8.69 -32.36
C PRO A 311 -17.76 9.25 -32.91
N SER A 312 -17.73 10.07 -33.97
CA SER A 312 -18.95 10.58 -34.62
C SER A 312 -19.75 9.47 -35.29
N ILE A 313 -19.05 8.47 -35.85
CA ILE A 313 -19.67 7.27 -36.45
C ILE A 313 -20.30 6.41 -35.34
N LEU A 314 -19.65 6.32 -34.17
CA LEU A 314 -20.20 5.60 -33.01
C LEU A 314 -21.45 6.30 -32.43
N GLU A 315 -21.47 7.64 -32.35
CA GLU A 315 -22.65 8.39 -31.89
C GLU A 315 -23.82 8.27 -32.88
N ALA A 316 -23.53 8.37 -34.17
CA ALA A 316 -24.52 8.13 -35.22
C ALA A 316 -25.10 6.72 -35.14
N ALA A 317 -24.25 5.70 -34.93
CA ALA A 317 -24.68 4.31 -34.77
C ALA A 317 -25.53 4.07 -33.50
N GLN A 318 -25.22 4.75 -32.38
CA GLN A 318 -26.07 4.71 -31.17
C GLN A 318 -27.43 5.40 -31.37
N SER A 319 -27.48 6.42 -32.21
CA SER A 319 -28.68 7.22 -32.46
C SER A 319 -29.70 6.55 -33.39
N MET A 320 -29.40 5.36 -33.93
CA MET A 320 -30.24 4.69 -34.92
C MET A 320 -31.52 4.09 -34.31
N GLY A 321 -32.63 4.31 -35.01
CA GLY A 321 -33.94 3.71 -34.71
C GLY A 321 -33.97 2.18 -34.87
N ASP A 322 -35.13 1.57 -34.64
CA ASP A 322 -35.35 0.20 -35.08
C ASP A 322 -35.49 0.16 -36.61
N LEU A 323 -34.96 -0.88 -37.26
CA LEU A 323 -35.03 -1.09 -38.71
C LEU A 323 -36.47 -1.45 -39.15
N LYS A 324 -37.35 -0.44 -39.14
CA LYS A 324 -38.81 -0.58 -39.35
C LYS A 324 -39.39 0.54 -40.23
N THR A 325 -38.58 1.52 -40.64
CA THR A 325 -38.99 2.66 -41.47
C THR A 325 -37.92 3.02 -42.51
N SER A 326 -38.32 3.60 -43.64
CA SER A 326 -37.39 4.10 -44.67
C SER A 326 -36.34 5.06 -44.10
N SER A 327 -36.73 5.94 -43.16
CA SER A 327 -35.81 6.86 -42.46
C SER A 327 -34.79 6.13 -41.58
N SER A 328 -35.17 5.00 -40.96
CA SER A 328 -34.22 4.17 -40.20
C SER A 328 -33.21 3.47 -41.11
N LEU A 329 -33.64 2.94 -42.25
CA LEU A 329 -32.76 2.35 -43.25
C LEU A 329 -31.74 3.38 -43.78
N LEU A 330 -32.20 4.58 -44.17
CA LEU A 330 -31.31 5.65 -44.63
C LEU A 330 -30.26 6.04 -43.58
N ALA A 331 -30.59 6.01 -42.29
CA ALA A 331 -29.63 6.25 -41.21
C ALA A 331 -28.56 5.13 -41.12
N TYR A 332 -28.96 3.85 -41.19
CA TYR A 332 -28.00 2.73 -41.23
C TYR A 332 -27.09 2.79 -42.47
N LEU A 333 -27.64 3.13 -43.64
CA LEU A 333 -26.85 3.26 -44.88
C LEU A 333 -25.85 4.42 -44.80
N ALA A 334 -26.22 5.55 -44.20
CA ALA A 334 -25.31 6.68 -43.98
C ALA A 334 -24.15 6.33 -43.01
N VAL A 335 -24.39 5.50 -41.99
CA VAL A 335 -23.34 4.99 -41.10
C VAL A 335 -22.42 4.00 -41.83
N ILE A 336 -22.97 3.11 -42.68
CA ILE A 336 -22.17 2.18 -43.50
C ILE A 336 -21.29 2.92 -44.51
N ASP A 337 -21.86 3.91 -45.22
CA ASP A 337 -21.13 4.80 -46.15
C ASP A 337 -20.01 5.58 -45.42
N SER A 338 -20.30 6.09 -44.21
CA SER A 338 -19.28 6.73 -43.37
C SER A 338 -18.13 5.77 -43.03
N CYS A 339 -18.42 4.55 -42.55
CA CYS A 339 -17.41 3.53 -42.27
C CYS A 339 -16.53 3.20 -43.51
N TRP A 340 -17.14 3.08 -44.69
CA TRP A 340 -16.40 2.79 -45.92
C TRP A 340 -15.52 3.94 -46.41
N ARG A 341 -15.96 5.19 -46.25
CA ARG A 341 -15.12 6.37 -46.51
C ARG A 341 -13.92 6.40 -45.58
N THR A 342 -14.14 6.20 -44.28
CA THR A 342 -13.06 6.12 -43.30
C THR A 342 -12.08 4.99 -43.63
N ASP A 343 -12.55 3.80 -44.03
CA ASP A 343 -11.64 2.72 -44.47
C ASP A 343 -10.87 3.07 -45.76
N ALA A 344 -11.49 3.77 -46.72
CA ALA A 344 -10.81 4.25 -47.93
C ALA A 344 -9.72 5.30 -47.63
N ASP A 345 -10.01 6.27 -46.75
CA ASP A 345 -9.03 7.26 -46.29
C ASP A 345 -7.87 6.57 -45.57
N MET A 346 -8.18 5.64 -44.65
CA MET A 346 -7.17 4.83 -43.96
C MET A 346 -6.32 4.00 -44.92
N ARG A 347 -6.90 3.42 -45.99
CA ARG A 347 -6.14 2.73 -47.05
C ARG A 347 -5.20 3.66 -47.80
N ALA A 348 -5.64 4.88 -48.14
CA ALA A 348 -4.79 5.85 -48.83
C ALA A 348 -3.57 6.25 -47.97
N LEU A 349 -3.79 6.50 -46.67
CA LEU A 349 -2.72 6.79 -45.71
C LEU A 349 -1.79 5.59 -45.48
N TYR A 350 -2.31 4.35 -45.53
CA TYR A 350 -1.49 3.14 -45.41
C TYR A 350 -0.65 2.88 -46.67
N ALA A 351 -1.17 3.18 -47.86
CA ALA A 351 -0.37 3.16 -49.10
C ALA A 351 0.71 4.27 -49.10
N GLU A 352 0.42 5.46 -48.55
CA GLU A 352 1.42 6.51 -48.31
C GLU A 352 2.50 6.03 -47.31
N LEU A 353 2.14 5.21 -46.32
CA LEU A 353 3.08 4.59 -45.39
C LEU A 353 3.97 3.54 -46.07
N GLU A 354 3.38 2.60 -46.82
CA GLU A 354 4.14 1.59 -47.58
C GLU A 354 5.10 2.22 -48.59
N ALA A 355 4.70 3.30 -49.25
CA ALA A 355 5.56 4.06 -50.17
C ALA A 355 6.65 4.91 -49.47
N SER A 356 6.62 5.04 -48.14
CA SER A 356 7.57 5.85 -47.36
C SER A 356 8.73 5.06 -46.72
N VAL A 357 8.81 3.75 -46.97
CA VAL A 357 9.77 2.83 -46.34
C VAL A 357 10.42 1.91 -47.37
N ASP A 358 11.75 1.84 -47.38
CA ASP A 358 12.50 0.87 -48.19
C ASP A 358 12.39 -0.55 -47.60
N GLY A 359 11.32 -1.27 -47.96
CA GLY A 359 11.10 -2.66 -47.58
C GLY A 359 9.77 -2.91 -46.86
N PRO A 360 9.56 -4.10 -46.27
CA PRO A 360 8.33 -4.42 -45.57
C PRO A 360 8.19 -3.57 -44.30
N LEU A 361 7.01 -2.96 -44.09
CA LEU A 361 6.71 -2.19 -42.88
C LEU A 361 6.90 -3.03 -41.60
N PHE A 362 6.53 -4.30 -41.67
CA PHE A 362 6.65 -5.27 -40.59
C PHE A 362 6.92 -6.69 -41.12
N TRP A 363 7.48 -7.55 -40.28
CA TRP A 363 7.63 -8.99 -40.54
C TRP A 363 7.38 -9.81 -39.26
N PRO A 364 6.79 -11.01 -39.36
CA PRO A 364 6.57 -11.88 -38.21
C PRO A 364 7.81 -12.72 -37.87
N GLU A 365 8.10 -12.84 -36.57
CA GLU A 365 8.98 -13.87 -36.01
C GLU A 365 8.26 -14.67 -34.92
N LEU A 366 8.79 -15.84 -34.54
CA LEU A 366 8.28 -16.58 -33.38
C LEU A 366 8.62 -15.83 -32.08
N SER A 367 7.64 -15.73 -31.18
CA SER A 367 7.75 -14.93 -29.96
C SER A 367 8.71 -15.54 -28.94
N LYS A 368 9.84 -14.84 -28.76
CA LYS A 368 10.88 -15.16 -27.76
C LYS A 368 10.55 -14.59 -26.37
N LEU A 369 9.46 -13.83 -26.23
CA LEU A 369 9.00 -13.25 -24.96
C LEU A 369 8.07 -14.21 -24.23
N ASP A 370 8.25 -14.39 -22.92
CA ASP A 370 7.41 -15.27 -22.11
C ASP A 370 6.29 -14.47 -21.44
N ASN A 371 5.03 -14.83 -21.72
CA ASN A 371 3.87 -14.20 -21.12
C ASN A 371 3.44 -14.96 -19.85
N PRO A 372 3.05 -14.27 -18.76
CA PRO A 372 2.44 -14.92 -17.60
C PRO A 372 1.11 -15.67 -17.85
N ALA A 373 0.60 -15.69 -19.09
CA ALA A 373 -0.54 -16.48 -19.53
C ALA A 373 -0.20 -17.49 -20.66
N ASP A 374 1.09 -17.70 -20.96
CA ASP A 374 1.54 -18.84 -21.77
C ASP A 374 1.29 -20.15 -21.01
N ASP A 375 0.79 -21.20 -21.70
CA ASP A 375 0.50 -22.50 -21.09
C ASP A 375 1.38 -23.61 -21.69
N PRO A 376 1.98 -24.50 -20.87
CA PRO A 376 2.87 -25.57 -21.35
C PRO A 376 2.25 -26.62 -22.28
N LYS A 377 0.92 -26.63 -22.48
CA LYS A 377 0.19 -27.58 -23.35
C LYS A 377 -0.37 -26.91 -24.60
N THR A 378 -0.90 -25.69 -24.50
CA THR A 378 -1.41 -24.94 -25.67
C THR A 378 -0.34 -24.07 -26.34
N GLY A 379 0.82 -23.89 -25.70
CA GLY A 379 1.90 -23.02 -26.19
C GLY A 379 1.72 -21.56 -25.75
N LYS A 380 2.45 -20.67 -26.42
CA LYS A 380 2.42 -19.25 -26.11
C LYS A 380 1.11 -18.59 -26.54
N LEU A 381 0.57 -17.73 -25.69
CA LEU A 381 -0.65 -16.96 -25.95
C LEU A 381 -0.50 -16.02 -27.16
N PHE A 382 0.71 -15.47 -27.32
CA PHE A 382 1.12 -14.70 -28.49
C PHE A 382 2.32 -15.41 -29.13
N PRO A 383 2.10 -16.42 -30.00
CA PRO A 383 3.18 -17.25 -30.54
C PRO A 383 4.02 -16.54 -31.62
N MET A 384 3.51 -15.46 -32.18
CA MET A 384 4.20 -14.57 -33.12
C MET A 384 4.44 -13.20 -32.48
N ALA A 385 5.60 -12.62 -32.75
CA ALA A 385 5.93 -11.22 -32.50
C ALA A 385 6.17 -10.51 -33.83
N PHE A 386 5.61 -9.32 -34.01
CA PHE A 386 5.86 -8.50 -35.19
C PHE A 386 7.05 -7.58 -34.95
N HIS A 387 8.02 -7.66 -35.85
CA HIS A 387 9.12 -6.70 -35.96
C HIS A 387 8.75 -5.65 -37.01
N PHE A 388 9.25 -4.43 -36.86
CA PHE A 388 8.92 -3.29 -37.72
C PHE A 388 10.19 -2.61 -38.21
N ALA A 389 10.13 -1.95 -39.37
CA ALA A 389 11.26 -1.23 -39.96
C ALA A 389 11.83 -0.15 -39.01
N ASN A 390 10.97 0.54 -38.26
CA ASN A 390 11.33 1.42 -37.15
C ASN A 390 10.13 1.67 -36.22
N PHE A 391 10.34 2.38 -35.10
CA PHE A 391 9.30 2.66 -34.10
C PHE A 391 8.17 3.57 -34.61
N ARG A 392 8.49 4.53 -35.50
CA ARG A 392 7.50 5.43 -36.11
C ARG A 392 6.53 4.63 -36.99
N VAL A 393 7.06 3.68 -37.78
CA VAL A 393 6.27 2.72 -38.58
C VAL A 393 5.40 1.84 -37.66
N ALA A 394 5.96 1.25 -36.60
CA ALA A 394 5.21 0.43 -35.65
C ALA A 394 3.97 1.15 -35.09
N ARG A 395 4.15 2.38 -34.59
CA ARG A 395 3.06 3.21 -34.07
C ARG A 395 1.97 3.52 -35.10
N MET A 396 2.33 3.72 -36.37
CA MET A 396 1.35 3.97 -37.44
C MET A 396 0.63 2.67 -37.87
N CYS A 397 1.34 1.54 -37.95
CA CYS A 397 0.73 0.23 -38.22
C CYS A 397 -0.24 -0.20 -37.10
N GLU A 398 0.12 -0.01 -35.83
CA GLU A 398 -0.80 -0.31 -34.71
C GLU A 398 -2.04 0.58 -34.72
N MET A 399 -1.87 1.89 -34.99
CA MET A 399 -3.01 2.81 -35.08
C MET A 399 -3.91 2.49 -36.29
N TYR A 400 -3.31 2.08 -37.41
CA TYR A 400 -4.03 1.56 -38.58
C TYR A 400 -4.87 0.32 -38.23
N TRP A 401 -4.25 -0.71 -37.64
CA TRP A 401 -4.95 -1.94 -37.26
C TRP A 401 -6.03 -1.71 -36.20
N ALA A 402 -5.79 -0.81 -35.24
CA ALA A 402 -6.79 -0.41 -34.25
C ALA A 402 -8.06 0.12 -34.93
N ILE A 403 -7.90 1.08 -35.85
CA ILE A 403 -9.00 1.70 -36.61
C ILE A 403 -9.69 0.68 -37.51
N CYS A 404 -8.95 -0.22 -38.17
CA CYS A 404 -9.57 -1.29 -38.95
C CYS A 404 -10.40 -2.25 -38.08
N ILE A 405 -9.91 -2.72 -36.93
CA ILE A 405 -10.67 -3.63 -36.04
C ILE A 405 -12.02 -3.01 -35.63
N ILE A 406 -12.05 -1.69 -35.41
CA ILE A 406 -13.25 -0.91 -35.07
C ILE A 406 -14.22 -0.84 -36.24
N LEU A 407 -13.76 -0.34 -37.40
CA LEU A 407 -14.59 -0.10 -38.57
C LEU A 407 -15.15 -1.42 -39.13
N TRP A 408 -14.31 -2.43 -39.29
CA TRP A 408 -14.71 -3.72 -39.84
C TRP A 408 -15.57 -4.52 -38.86
N GLY A 409 -15.29 -4.43 -37.55
CA GLY A 409 -16.18 -4.95 -36.52
C GLY A 409 -17.57 -4.32 -36.58
N GLY A 410 -17.65 -2.99 -36.74
CA GLY A 410 -18.92 -2.27 -36.92
C GLY A 410 -19.65 -2.66 -38.21
N LEU A 411 -18.95 -2.66 -39.34
CA LEU A 411 -19.51 -3.06 -40.65
C LEU A 411 -20.13 -4.47 -40.61
N CYS A 412 -19.45 -5.46 -40.02
CA CYS A 412 -20.01 -6.80 -39.87
C CYS A 412 -21.35 -6.81 -39.11
N HIS A 413 -21.47 -6.06 -38.00
CA HIS A 413 -22.72 -5.98 -37.24
C HIS A 413 -23.82 -5.22 -38.01
N LEU A 414 -23.47 -4.16 -38.74
CA LEU A 414 -24.41 -3.37 -39.54
C LEU A 414 -24.98 -4.19 -40.71
N TYR A 415 -24.13 -4.94 -41.42
CA TYR A 415 -24.55 -5.83 -42.50
C TYR A 415 -25.43 -6.98 -41.96
N HIS A 416 -25.05 -7.57 -40.83
CA HIS A 416 -25.87 -8.59 -40.17
C HIS A 416 -27.25 -8.04 -39.78
N ALA A 417 -27.32 -6.81 -39.22
CA ALA A 417 -28.59 -6.17 -38.88
C ALA A 417 -29.49 -5.91 -40.11
N LEU A 418 -28.90 -5.55 -41.26
CA LEU A 418 -29.65 -5.42 -42.52
C LEU A 418 -30.13 -6.77 -43.08
N ALA A 419 -29.36 -7.86 -42.88
CA ALA A 419 -29.70 -9.20 -43.38
C ALA A 419 -30.92 -9.83 -42.68
N PHE A 420 -31.27 -9.38 -41.48
CA PHE A 420 -32.46 -9.81 -40.72
C PHE A 420 -33.60 -8.80 -40.75
N MET A 421 -33.59 -7.83 -41.67
CA MET A 421 -34.70 -6.90 -41.83
C MET A 421 -35.88 -7.58 -42.54
N GLU A 422 -37.07 -7.50 -41.95
CA GLU A 422 -38.31 -7.80 -42.67
C GLU A 422 -38.53 -6.74 -43.77
N PRO A 423 -39.11 -7.08 -44.94
CA PRO A 423 -39.35 -6.11 -46.00
C PRO A 423 -40.14 -4.90 -45.48
N LEU A 424 -39.59 -3.70 -45.64
CA LEU A 424 -40.26 -2.46 -45.25
C LEU A 424 -41.63 -2.41 -45.91
N ALA A 425 -42.68 -2.25 -45.11
CA ALA A 425 -44.00 -1.96 -45.64
C ALA A 425 -43.94 -0.64 -46.44
N PRO A 426 -44.58 -0.55 -47.62
CA PRO A 426 -44.63 0.70 -48.35
C PRO A 426 -45.51 1.69 -47.59
N ASP A 427 -44.88 2.65 -46.90
CA ASP A 427 -45.56 3.85 -46.45
C ASP A 427 -46.10 4.59 -47.68
N GLU A 428 -47.41 4.85 -47.72
CA GLU A 428 -48.07 5.61 -48.78
C GLU A 428 -47.80 7.12 -48.64
N ASP A 429 -46.58 7.57 -48.95
CA ASP A 429 -46.29 8.96 -49.34
C ASP A 429 -44.96 9.10 -50.10
N GLU A 430 -44.83 10.14 -50.92
CA GLU A 430 -43.78 10.24 -51.96
C GLU A 430 -42.36 10.45 -51.39
N CYS A 431 -41.42 9.54 -51.69
CA CYS A 431 -40.00 9.77 -51.41
C CYS A 431 -39.39 10.78 -52.40
N ALA A 432 -39.49 12.07 -52.06
CA ALA A 432 -38.70 13.14 -52.65
C ALA A 432 -37.23 13.09 -52.15
N CYS A 433 -36.56 11.95 -52.36
CA CYS A 433 -35.25 11.66 -51.79
C CYS A 433 -34.13 12.49 -52.47
N THR A 434 -33.69 13.58 -51.83
CA THR A 434 -32.55 14.42 -52.27
C THR A 434 -31.28 14.22 -51.43
N THR A 435 -31.21 13.12 -50.67
CA THR A 435 -30.07 12.75 -49.82
C THR A 435 -28.88 12.17 -50.61
N PRO A 436 -27.62 12.29 -50.14
CA PRO A 436 -26.43 11.88 -50.90
C PRO A 436 -26.19 10.37 -51.05
N VAL A 437 -27.08 9.53 -50.55
CA VAL A 437 -26.97 8.06 -50.60
C VAL A 437 -27.82 7.54 -51.75
N HIS A 438 -27.17 6.97 -52.77
CA HIS A 438 -27.74 6.69 -54.09
C HIS A 438 -28.77 5.53 -54.19
N VAL A 439 -29.41 5.10 -53.09
CA VAL A 439 -30.32 3.94 -53.10
C VAL A 439 -31.72 4.27 -52.59
N CYS A 440 -32.74 3.81 -53.31
CA CYS A 440 -34.14 4.01 -52.97
C CYS A 440 -34.60 3.02 -51.87
N PRO A 441 -35.19 3.46 -50.75
CA PRO A 441 -35.56 2.58 -49.63
C PRO A 441 -36.50 1.43 -49.99
N SER A 442 -37.39 1.61 -50.96
CA SER A 442 -38.36 0.60 -51.41
C SER A 442 -37.80 -0.45 -52.38
N GLY A 443 -36.50 -0.41 -52.69
CA GLY A 443 -35.83 -1.37 -53.56
C GLY A 443 -34.40 -1.75 -53.14
N PHE A 444 -33.96 -1.36 -51.95
CA PHE A 444 -32.61 -1.66 -51.45
C PHE A 444 -32.40 -3.17 -51.27
N ASN A 445 -31.29 -3.69 -51.80
CA ASN A 445 -30.80 -5.03 -51.55
C ASN A 445 -29.45 -4.96 -50.79
N ILE A 446 -29.23 -5.85 -49.83
CA ILE A 446 -27.92 -5.96 -49.15
C ILE A 446 -26.78 -6.28 -50.12
N ALA A 447 -27.08 -6.89 -51.28
CA ALA A 447 -26.13 -7.13 -52.36
C ALA A 447 -25.66 -5.85 -53.09
N ASP A 448 -26.33 -4.71 -52.87
CA ASP A 448 -25.93 -3.40 -53.44
C ASP A 448 -24.79 -2.75 -52.62
N LEU A 449 -24.45 -3.29 -51.45
CA LEU A 449 -23.37 -2.82 -50.59
C LEU A 449 -22.02 -3.46 -50.96
N PRO A 450 -20.87 -2.76 -50.75
CA PRO A 450 -19.55 -3.33 -50.98
C PRO A 450 -19.33 -4.64 -50.18
N PRO A 451 -18.74 -5.68 -50.78
CA PRO A 451 -18.59 -6.97 -50.10
C PRO A 451 -17.50 -6.91 -49.01
N LEU A 452 -17.82 -7.44 -47.83
CA LEU A 452 -16.87 -7.54 -46.70
C LEU A 452 -15.73 -8.57 -46.92
N ARG A 453 -15.64 -9.19 -48.10
CA ARG A 453 -14.71 -10.31 -48.40
C ARG A 453 -13.36 -9.88 -48.97
N ASP A 454 -13.22 -8.65 -49.47
CA ASP A 454 -12.03 -8.21 -50.21
C ASP A 454 -10.84 -7.80 -49.31
N ARG A 455 -10.65 -8.50 -48.19
CA ARG A 455 -9.50 -8.35 -47.28
C ARG A 455 -9.08 -9.68 -46.65
N ASP A 456 -8.01 -10.25 -47.19
CA ASP A 456 -7.43 -11.54 -46.80
C ASP A 456 -6.53 -11.42 -45.55
N VAL A 457 -7.07 -10.86 -44.45
CA VAL A 457 -6.29 -10.51 -43.24
C VAL A 457 -6.98 -10.95 -41.95
N MET A 458 -6.53 -12.10 -41.42
CA MET A 458 -6.62 -12.56 -40.02
C MET A 458 -8.00 -12.82 -39.36
N THR A 459 -9.14 -12.40 -39.91
CA THR A 459 -10.46 -12.60 -39.26
C THR A 459 -11.26 -13.82 -39.74
N ALA A 460 -10.78 -14.54 -40.75
CA ALA A 460 -11.53 -15.60 -41.46
C ALA A 460 -11.97 -16.80 -40.58
N SER A 461 -11.37 -17.02 -39.40
CA SER A 461 -11.68 -18.16 -38.53
C SER A 461 -12.89 -17.97 -37.61
N ILE A 462 -13.46 -16.76 -37.50
CA ILE A 462 -14.54 -16.46 -36.54
C ILE A 462 -15.93 -16.72 -37.14
N ILE A 463 -16.10 -16.61 -38.46
CA ILE A 463 -17.42 -16.64 -39.11
C ILE A 463 -17.94 -18.08 -39.32
N ASP A 464 -17.07 -19.06 -39.55
CA ASP A 464 -17.46 -20.47 -39.75
C ASP A 464 -17.82 -21.20 -38.44
N ALA A 465 -17.61 -20.58 -37.27
CA ALA A 465 -17.70 -21.24 -35.97
C ALA A 465 -19.12 -21.35 -35.39
N ASP A 466 -20.10 -20.58 -35.88
CA ASP A 466 -21.38 -20.35 -35.18
C ASP A 466 -22.63 -20.92 -35.90
N ASN A 467 -22.48 -22.03 -36.64
CA ASN A 467 -23.61 -22.92 -36.97
C ASN A 467 -24.02 -23.79 -35.76
N GLY A 468 -24.06 -23.18 -34.55
CA GLY A 468 -23.80 -23.85 -33.27
C GLY A 468 -24.87 -23.72 -32.18
N ASP A 469 -26.12 -23.44 -32.55
CA ASP A 469 -27.34 -23.53 -31.72
C ASP A 469 -27.26 -22.84 -30.33
N ARG A 470 -27.57 -21.53 -30.29
CA ARG A 470 -27.87 -20.85 -29.01
C ARG A 470 -28.78 -19.62 -29.13
N GLN A 471 -30.05 -19.79 -28.80
CA GLN A 471 -30.96 -18.68 -28.49
C GLN A 471 -30.49 -17.94 -27.23
N ASN A 472 -30.43 -16.59 -27.25
CA ASN A 472 -30.35 -15.74 -26.04
C ASN A 472 -30.55 -14.24 -26.35
N ASP A 473 -31.81 -13.80 -26.44
CA ASP A 473 -32.42 -12.60 -25.78
C ASP A 473 -31.61 -11.29 -25.51
N ALA A 474 -30.56 -10.98 -26.27
CA ALA A 474 -29.89 -9.67 -26.24
C ALA A 474 -30.14 -8.91 -27.56
N GLY A 475 -30.60 -7.65 -27.47
CA GLY A 475 -30.93 -6.85 -28.64
C GLY A 475 -29.68 -6.49 -29.47
N PRO A 476 -29.71 -6.55 -30.82
CA PRO A 476 -28.53 -6.34 -31.68
C PRO A 476 -27.74 -5.04 -31.41
N LYS A 477 -28.42 -3.98 -30.97
CA LYS A 477 -27.81 -2.68 -30.61
C LYS A 477 -26.84 -2.78 -29.43
N GLU A 478 -27.18 -3.53 -28.37
CA GLU A 478 -26.32 -3.61 -27.18
C GLU A 478 -25.07 -4.45 -27.41
N LEU A 479 -25.14 -5.46 -28.29
CA LEU A 479 -23.99 -6.28 -28.66
C LEU A 479 -22.96 -5.49 -29.48
N ALA A 480 -23.41 -4.80 -30.55
CA ALA A 480 -22.50 -4.04 -31.42
C ALA A 480 -21.72 -2.95 -30.67
N VAL A 481 -22.41 -2.13 -29.87
CA VAL A 481 -21.80 -1.04 -29.10
C VAL A 481 -20.81 -1.58 -28.06
N ASN A 482 -21.15 -2.65 -27.34
CA ASN A 482 -20.25 -3.20 -26.32
C ASN A 482 -19.04 -3.94 -26.90
N ALA A 483 -19.18 -4.63 -28.04
CA ALA A 483 -18.06 -5.29 -28.72
C ALA A 483 -17.00 -4.26 -29.19
N ILE A 484 -17.45 -3.24 -29.92
CA ILE A 484 -16.58 -2.18 -30.46
C ILE A 484 -15.91 -1.41 -29.31
N SER A 485 -16.68 -0.99 -28.31
CA SER A 485 -16.19 -0.29 -27.12
C SER A 485 -15.13 -1.10 -26.33
N SER A 486 -15.25 -2.43 -26.29
CA SER A 486 -14.33 -3.29 -25.54
C SER A 486 -12.99 -3.48 -26.24
N CYS A 487 -12.98 -3.71 -27.56
CA CYS A 487 -11.73 -3.74 -28.33
C CYS A 487 -10.98 -2.40 -28.25
N LEU A 488 -11.71 -1.29 -28.35
CA LEU A 488 -11.16 0.05 -28.24
C LEU A 488 -10.49 0.34 -26.89
N GLN A 489 -11.10 -0.06 -25.79
CA GLN A 489 -10.53 0.11 -24.45
C GLN A 489 -9.27 -0.73 -24.22
N LEU A 490 -9.09 -1.83 -24.96
CA LEU A 490 -7.85 -2.61 -24.94
C LEU A 490 -6.76 -1.94 -25.78
N THR A 491 -7.05 -1.55 -27.02
CA THR A 491 -6.01 -1.00 -27.92
C THR A 491 -5.54 0.39 -27.52
N LEU A 492 -6.42 1.25 -26.98
CA LEU A 492 -5.99 2.53 -26.40
C LEU A 492 -5.06 2.35 -25.19
N ARG A 493 -5.31 1.32 -24.34
CA ARG A 493 -4.44 0.98 -23.20
C ARG A 493 -3.09 0.40 -23.64
N ALA A 494 -2.97 -0.15 -24.85
CA ALA A 494 -1.67 -0.51 -25.43
C ALA A 494 -0.94 0.74 -25.96
N ALA A 495 -1.61 1.54 -26.80
CA ALA A 495 -1.04 2.72 -27.43
C ALA A 495 -0.55 3.79 -26.42
N SER A 496 -1.27 4.00 -25.31
CA SER A 496 -0.88 4.94 -24.25
C SER A 496 0.29 4.46 -23.38
N VAL A 497 0.66 3.18 -23.45
CA VAL A 497 1.82 2.60 -22.76
C VAL A 497 3.05 2.59 -23.66
N GLN A 498 2.90 2.43 -24.98
CA GLN A 498 4.04 2.34 -25.90
C GLN A 498 4.85 3.64 -26.08
N THR A 499 4.25 4.81 -25.87
CA THR A 499 4.98 6.10 -25.89
C THR A 499 5.94 6.26 -24.70
N ILE A 500 5.95 5.35 -23.73
CA ILE A 500 6.89 5.35 -22.59
C ILE A 500 7.62 3.98 -22.56
N ARG A 501 8.71 3.87 -23.32
CA ARG A 501 9.60 2.69 -23.28
C ARG A 501 10.43 2.66 -22.00
N LEU A 502 9.85 2.15 -20.91
CA LEU A 502 10.60 1.76 -19.71
C LEU A 502 10.93 0.26 -19.74
N PRO A 503 12.15 -0.16 -19.36
CA PRO A 503 12.50 -1.56 -19.17
C PRO A 503 11.98 -2.10 -17.81
N THR A 504 10.71 -1.82 -17.48
CA THR A 504 10.08 -2.21 -16.22
C THR A 504 9.63 -3.67 -16.24
N ARG A 505 10.02 -4.44 -15.21
CA ARG A 505 9.49 -5.78 -14.94
C ARG A 505 7.96 -5.74 -14.81
N ALA A 506 7.28 -6.67 -15.47
CA ALA A 506 5.83 -6.70 -15.54
C ALA A 506 5.16 -6.89 -14.16
N VAL A 507 4.17 -6.04 -13.86
CA VAL A 507 3.20 -6.25 -12.79
C VAL A 507 1.83 -6.47 -13.44
N ARG A 508 1.16 -7.58 -13.10
CA ARG A 508 -0.18 -7.91 -13.60
C ARG A 508 -1.23 -6.99 -12.97
N ALA A 509 -2.19 -6.54 -13.77
CA ALA A 509 -3.49 -6.07 -13.31
C ALA A 509 -4.61 -6.83 -14.05
N GLN A 510 -5.63 -7.30 -13.32
CA GLN A 510 -6.79 -7.99 -13.91
C GLN A 510 -8.11 -7.28 -13.55
N ALA A 511 -8.88 -6.98 -14.60
CA ALA A 511 -10.33 -6.79 -14.66
C ALA A 511 -11.06 -6.15 -13.45
N LEU A 512 -11.50 -4.90 -13.64
CA LEU A 512 -12.74 -4.38 -13.06
C LEU A 512 -13.83 -4.35 -14.14
N ASN A 513 -15.06 -4.67 -13.78
CA ASN A 513 -16.23 -4.61 -14.66
C ASN A 513 -17.04 -3.32 -14.45
N ARG A 514 -17.82 -2.95 -15.47
CA ARG A 514 -18.71 -1.77 -15.56
C ARG A 514 -19.87 -1.87 -14.51
N ILE A 515 -20.73 -0.89 -14.21
CA ILE A 515 -21.63 -0.12 -15.09
C ILE A 515 -22.15 1.20 -14.42
N ASN A 516 -22.20 2.26 -15.24
CA ASN A 516 -23.07 3.47 -15.32
C ASN A 516 -23.81 4.09 -14.10
N PHE A 517 -23.85 5.43 -14.14
CA PHE A 517 -24.86 6.30 -13.52
C PHE A 517 -25.93 6.75 -14.54
N THR A 518 -27.08 7.22 -14.06
CA THR A 518 -28.02 8.08 -14.83
C THR A 518 -28.30 9.39 -14.08
N ASN A 519 -28.69 10.43 -14.82
CA ASN A 519 -28.79 11.83 -14.35
C ASN A 519 -29.93 12.54 -15.11
N PRO A 520 -30.67 13.47 -14.50
CA PRO A 520 -31.32 14.52 -15.29
C PRO A 520 -31.24 15.95 -14.69
N ALA A 521 -30.62 16.83 -15.48
CA ALA A 521 -31.08 18.17 -15.86
C ALA A 521 -31.61 19.19 -14.80
N ILE A 522 -30.74 20.16 -14.48
CA ILE A 522 -30.90 21.61 -14.77
C ILE A 522 -32.33 22.19 -14.79
N ARG A 523 -32.54 23.27 -14.03
CA ARG A 523 -33.33 24.45 -14.48
C ARG A 523 -32.79 25.76 -13.88
N THR A 524 -32.90 26.84 -14.65
CA THR A 524 -32.31 28.17 -14.38
C THR A 524 -33.38 29.23 -14.07
N SER A 525 -33.03 30.26 -13.29
CA SER A 525 -33.55 31.63 -13.42
C SER A 525 -32.72 32.60 -12.57
N ALA A 526 -32.79 33.90 -12.88
CA ALA A 526 -31.85 34.91 -12.39
C ALA A 526 -32.51 35.98 -11.50
N ALA A 527 -31.68 36.69 -10.72
CA ALA A 527 -31.90 38.09 -10.37
C ALA A 527 -30.56 38.78 -10.05
N LEU A 528 -30.37 40.01 -10.51
CA LEU A 528 -29.18 40.82 -10.19
C LEU A 528 -29.34 41.58 -8.87
N ARG A 529 -28.22 41.94 -8.25
CA ARG A 529 -28.03 43.26 -7.62
C ARG A 529 -26.54 43.60 -7.52
N THR A 530 -26.21 44.85 -7.83
CA THR A 530 -24.87 45.43 -7.72
C THR A 530 -24.79 46.35 -6.49
N SER A 531 -23.63 46.39 -5.83
CA SER A 531 -23.28 47.45 -4.89
C SER A 531 -21.77 47.62 -4.80
N SER A 532 -21.26 48.68 -5.43
CA SER A 532 -19.86 49.10 -5.29
C SER A 532 -19.69 49.96 -4.04
N PHE A 533 -18.87 49.51 -3.09
CA PHE A 533 -18.35 50.38 -2.02
C PHE A 533 -16.85 50.15 -1.84
N SER A 534 -16.08 51.24 -1.95
CA SER A 534 -14.66 51.28 -1.63
C SER A 534 -14.41 52.51 -0.78
N THR A 535 -13.94 52.28 0.45
CA THR A 535 -13.26 53.29 1.29
C THR A 535 -12.21 52.56 2.11
N MET A 536 -10.98 53.06 2.12
CA MET A 536 -9.89 52.40 2.83
C MET A 536 -10.01 52.63 4.34
N SER A 537 -9.93 51.55 5.14
CA SER A 537 -9.57 51.65 6.55
C SER A 537 -8.06 51.97 6.67
N LYS A 538 -7.69 52.74 7.69
CA LYS A 538 -6.29 53.12 7.92
C LYS A 538 -5.47 51.91 8.36
N LEU A 539 -4.25 51.79 7.82
CA LEU A 539 -3.22 50.90 8.35
C LEU A 539 -2.91 51.27 9.81
N GLN A 540 -3.28 50.41 10.75
CA GLN A 540 -2.72 50.43 12.10
C GLN A 540 -1.39 49.66 12.06
N SER A 541 -0.28 50.38 11.93
CA SER A 541 1.08 49.83 12.05
C SER A 541 1.46 49.57 13.51
N GLY A 542 0.64 48.79 14.22
CA GLY A 542 1.08 48.10 15.43
C GLY A 542 1.77 46.81 15.02
N ALA A 543 3.01 46.59 15.48
CA ALA A 543 3.55 45.23 15.49
C ALA A 543 2.59 44.37 16.35
N PRO A 544 2.23 43.13 15.91
CA PRO A 544 1.44 42.27 16.76
C PRO A 544 2.17 42.06 18.10
N PRO A 545 1.46 42.03 19.24
CA PRO A 545 2.10 41.71 20.51
C PRO A 545 2.83 40.38 20.39
N ALA A 546 4.01 40.27 21.00
CA ALA A 546 4.82 39.06 20.93
C ALA A 546 3.95 37.85 21.30
N PRO A 547 3.91 36.79 20.47
CA PRO A 547 2.94 35.73 20.65
C PRO A 547 3.10 35.12 22.04
N VAL A 548 2.02 35.16 22.83
CA VAL A 548 2.00 34.58 24.18
C VAL A 548 2.48 33.14 24.07
N ALA A 549 3.56 32.82 24.79
CA ALA A 549 4.18 31.51 24.74
C ALA A 549 3.14 30.46 25.08
N ARG A 550 2.74 29.64 24.10
CA ARG A 550 1.76 28.59 24.31
C ARG A 550 2.37 27.57 25.25
N GLU A 551 1.62 27.22 26.29
CA GLU A 551 2.03 26.17 27.19
C GLU A 551 2.01 24.80 26.50
N TYR A 552 2.84 23.89 26.98
CA TYR A 552 2.79 22.48 26.59
C TYR A 552 1.49 21.82 27.04
N ASP A 553 0.98 20.91 26.21
CA ASP A 553 -0.08 19.96 26.57
C ASP A 553 0.27 19.25 27.91
N PRO A 554 -0.68 19.09 28.85
CA PRO A 554 -0.42 18.55 30.19
C PRO A 554 0.35 17.23 30.18
N GLU A 555 -0.03 16.32 29.29
CA GLU A 555 0.55 14.98 29.15
C GLU A 555 2.06 15.03 28.81
N ILE A 556 2.50 16.08 28.10
CA ILE A 556 3.90 16.30 27.75
C ILE A 556 4.69 16.89 28.92
N LYS A 557 4.06 17.80 29.69
CA LYS A 557 4.63 18.31 30.95
C LYS A 557 4.79 17.18 31.96
N ASP A 558 3.78 16.34 32.11
CA ASP A 558 3.76 15.23 33.08
C ASP A 558 4.83 14.18 32.75
N ILE A 559 5.02 13.84 31.46
CA ILE A 559 6.13 12.96 31.02
C ILE A 559 7.49 13.59 31.33
N ALA A 560 7.69 14.87 31.00
CA ALA A 560 8.97 15.54 31.23
C ALA A 560 9.30 15.65 32.73
N SER A 561 8.33 16.09 33.54
CA SER A 561 8.47 16.23 34.98
C SER A 561 8.65 14.87 35.66
N PHE A 562 7.93 13.82 35.25
CA PHE A 562 8.15 12.46 35.78
C PHE A 562 9.59 11.98 35.53
N VAL A 563 10.14 12.18 34.34
CA VAL A 563 11.51 11.76 34.03
C VAL A 563 12.53 12.46 34.92
N HIS A 564 12.42 13.79 35.07
CA HIS A 564 13.38 14.60 35.84
C HIS A 564 13.18 14.52 37.36
N ASN A 565 11.96 14.74 37.84
CA ASN A 565 11.67 15.11 39.22
C ASN A 565 11.20 13.96 40.11
N THR A 566 10.64 12.88 39.54
CA THR A 566 10.15 11.74 40.33
C THR A 566 11.28 10.73 40.61
N PRO A 567 11.65 10.46 41.88
CA PRO A 567 12.56 9.36 42.22
C PRO A 567 11.91 7.98 42.01
N ILE A 568 12.73 6.93 41.94
CA ILE A 568 12.26 5.54 41.82
C ILE A 568 12.62 4.80 43.11
N ASP A 569 11.71 4.81 44.08
CA ASP A 569 11.93 4.27 45.42
C ASP A 569 11.29 2.88 45.59
N SER A 570 11.56 1.96 44.66
CA SER A 570 11.08 0.56 44.71
C SER A 570 12.18 -0.45 44.41
N ASP A 571 12.59 -1.20 45.43
CA ASP A 571 13.51 -2.34 45.30
C ASP A 571 12.94 -3.43 44.37
N LEU A 572 11.61 -3.60 44.34
CA LEU A 572 10.94 -4.57 43.45
C LEU A 572 11.05 -4.14 41.97
N ALA A 573 10.97 -2.84 41.71
CA ALA A 573 11.16 -2.29 40.37
C ALA A 573 12.62 -2.46 39.90
N PHE A 574 13.62 -2.20 40.77
CA PHE A 574 15.04 -2.42 40.43
C PHE A 574 15.40 -3.91 40.28
N ASP A 575 14.94 -4.78 41.17
CA ASP A 575 15.14 -6.24 41.06
C ASP A 575 14.53 -6.76 39.74
N THR A 576 13.31 -6.33 39.42
CA THR A 576 12.67 -6.69 38.15
C THR A 576 13.41 -6.11 36.96
N ALA A 577 13.81 -4.83 36.98
CA ALA A 577 14.53 -4.19 35.89
C ALA A 577 15.85 -4.91 35.58
N ARG A 578 16.56 -5.40 36.61
CA ARG A 578 17.74 -6.27 36.47
C ARG A 578 17.40 -7.56 35.71
N PHE A 579 16.31 -8.25 36.06
CA PHE A 579 15.89 -9.44 35.31
C PHE A 579 15.46 -9.10 33.87
N VAL A 580 14.76 -7.98 33.63
CA VAL A 580 14.39 -7.54 32.26
C VAL A 580 15.66 -7.27 31.45
N PHE A 581 16.63 -6.55 32.02
CA PHE A 581 17.89 -6.21 31.36
C PHE A 581 18.67 -7.44 30.91
N LEU A 582 18.81 -8.45 31.78
CA LEU A 582 19.46 -9.73 31.44
C LEU A 582 18.67 -10.52 30.39
N ASP A 583 17.35 -10.68 30.55
CA ASP A 583 16.49 -11.39 29.61
C ASP A 583 16.52 -10.77 28.20
N THR A 584 16.43 -9.45 28.14
CA THR A 584 16.40 -8.64 26.91
C THR A 584 17.74 -8.73 26.17
N LEU A 585 18.87 -8.61 26.87
CA LEU A 585 20.20 -8.81 26.27
C LEU A 585 20.40 -10.25 25.78
N GLY A 586 19.90 -11.25 26.52
CA GLY A 586 19.86 -12.64 26.08
C GLY A 586 19.04 -12.81 24.79
N CYS A 587 17.84 -12.24 24.72
CA CYS A 587 17.01 -12.27 23.51
C CYS A 587 17.68 -11.61 22.30
N GLY A 588 18.43 -10.52 22.50
CA GLY A 588 19.19 -9.88 21.43
C GLY A 588 20.29 -10.77 20.84
N LEU A 589 21.02 -11.52 21.68
CA LEU A 589 22.04 -12.47 21.24
C LEU A 589 21.43 -13.65 20.49
N GLU A 590 20.39 -14.26 21.04
CA GLU A 590 19.66 -15.36 20.37
C GLU A 590 19.08 -14.92 19.02
N GLY A 591 18.68 -13.65 18.89
CA GLY A 591 18.27 -13.01 17.63
C GLY A 591 19.36 -13.00 16.55
N LEU A 592 20.64 -12.84 16.90
CA LEU A 592 21.76 -12.86 15.94
C LEU A 592 21.87 -14.19 15.19
N LYS A 593 21.37 -15.29 15.74
CA LYS A 593 21.42 -16.62 15.08
C LYS A 593 20.54 -16.68 13.81
N PHE A 594 19.71 -15.66 13.56
CA PHE A 594 18.78 -15.58 12.45
C PHE A 594 19.28 -14.57 11.40
N LYS A 595 19.64 -15.06 10.20
CA LYS A 595 20.12 -14.22 9.09
C LYS A 595 19.15 -13.12 8.67
N GLU A 596 17.86 -13.32 8.89
CA GLU A 596 16.84 -12.31 8.65
C GLU A 596 16.95 -11.09 9.59
N CYS A 597 17.52 -11.28 10.79
CA CYS A 597 17.90 -10.21 11.70
C CYS A 597 19.24 -9.59 11.27
N THR A 598 20.29 -10.42 11.15
CA THR A 598 21.67 -9.90 11.01
C THR A 598 21.91 -9.13 9.72
N LYS A 599 21.19 -9.44 8.63
CA LYS A 599 21.24 -8.67 7.38
C LYS A 599 20.75 -7.21 7.47
N LEU A 600 20.18 -6.81 8.60
CA LEU A 600 19.74 -5.43 8.89
C LEU A 600 20.67 -4.72 9.88
N LEU A 601 21.69 -5.40 10.40
CA LEU A 601 22.63 -4.88 11.41
C LEU A 601 23.89 -4.33 10.74
N GLY A 602 24.72 -3.65 11.54
CA GLY A 602 25.96 -3.02 11.11
C GLY A 602 25.81 -1.56 10.69
N PRO A 603 26.87 -0.98 10.10
CA PRO A 603 26.87 0.40 9.62
C PRO A 603 26.10 0.53 8.30
N ILE A 604 25.47 1.68 8.06
CA ILE A 604 24.77 1.99 6.80
C ILE A 604 25.73 1.96 5.60
N VAL A 605 27.00 2.29 5.82
CA VAL A 605 28.09 2.18 4.83
C VAL A 605 29.19 1.32 5.42
N GLU A 606 29.54 0.23 4.75
CA GLU A 606 30.56 -0.69 5.23
C GLU A 606 31.93 -0.03 5.41
N GLY A 607 32.64 -0.43 6.48
CA GLY A 607 33.91 0.19 6.89
C GLY A 607 33.78 1.57 7.57
N THR A 608 32.57 2.04 7.91
CA THR A 608 32.40 3.25 8.71
C THR A 608 33.05 3.11 10.09
N ILE A 609 33.87 4.10 10.48
CA ILE A 609 34.51 4.18 11.80
C ILE A 609 33.86 5.32 12.58
N VAL A 610 33.33 5.03 13.78
CA VAL A 610 32.73 6.04 14.67
C VAL A 610 33.55 6.17 15.96
N PRO A 611 34.35 7.25 16.11
CA PRO A 611 35.14 7.49 17.32
C PRO A 611 34.25 7.55 18.57
N ASN A 612 34.60 6.77 19.59
CA ASN A 612 33.85 6.63 20.85
C ASN A 612 32.37 6.21 20.68
N GLY A 613 31.99 5.71 19.49
CA GLY A 613 30.64 5.24 19.21
C GLY A 613 30.22 4.10 20.15
N PRO A 614 28.93 3.94 20.44
CA PRO A 614 28.45 2.80 21.19
C PRO A 614 28.63 1.48 20.43
N LYS A 615 28.80 0.38 21.18
CA LYS A 615 29.03 -0.97 20.63
C LYS A 615 27.77 -1.82 20.72
N VAL A 616 27.56 -2.67 19.71
CA VAL A 616 26.38 -3.56 19.65
C VAL A 616 26.74 -4.95 20.23
N PRO A 617 26.09 -5.42 21.32
CA PRO A 617 26.40 -6.69 21.98
C PRO A 617 26.43 -7.90 21.05
N GLY A 618 27.43 -8.79 21.20
CA GLY A 618 27.57 -10.00 20.37
C GLY A 618 28.07 -9.76 18.94
N THR A 619 28.47 -8.53 18.61
CA THR A 619 28.98 -8.11 17.29
C THR A 619 30.34 -7.38 17.43
N PRO A 620 31.07 -7.15 16.32
CA PRO A 620 32.21 -6.24 16.29
C PRO A 620 31.81 -4.77 16.02
N TYR A 621 30.52 -4.47 15.86
CA TYR A 621 30.08 -3.16 15.39
C TYR A 621 30.21 -2.08 16.46
N GLN A 622 30.89 -0.99 16.10
CA GLN A 622 30.92 0.28 16.82
C GLN A 622 30.33 1.36 15.92
N LEU A 623 29.15 1.86 16.28
CA LEU A 623 28.29 2.67 15.41
C LEU A 623 28.06 4.06 16.01
N ASP A 624 27.31 4.92 15.32
CA ASP A 624 26.75 6.13 15.93
C ASP A 624 25.56 5.78 16.84
N PRO A 625 25.19 6.63 17.82
CA PRO A 625 24.13 6.32 18.77
C PRO A 625 22.74 6.18 18.15
N VAL A 626 22.49 6.73 16.95
CA VAL A 626 21.21 6.57 16.24
C VAL A 626 21.15 5.16 15.64
N ASN A 627 22.15 4.74 14.87
CA ASN A 627 22.17 3.42 14.25
C ASN A 627 22.42 2.28 15.26
N ALA A 628 23.19 2.51 16.35
CA ALA A 628 23.31 1.55 17.44
C ALA A 628 21.95 1.30 18.13
N ALA A 629 21.11 2.34 18.30
CA ALA A 629 19.78 2.18 18.86
C ALA A 629 18.84 1.38 17.96
N PHE A 630 18.98 1.50 16.62
CA PHE A 630 18.32 0.60 15.68
C PHE A 630 18.78 -0.84 15.88
N ASN A 631 20.10 -1.06 15.83
CA ASN A 631 20.72 -2.39 15.89
C ASN A 631 20.29 -3.15 17.15
N ILE A 632 20.49 -2.54 18.33
CA ILE A 632 20.15 -3.14 19.62
C ILE A 632 18.63 -3.36 19.71
N GLY A 633 17.81 -2.36 19.37
CA GLY A 633 16.35 -2.46 19.44
C GLY A 633 15.75 -3.50 18.49
N ALA A 634 16.32 -3.66 17.29
CA ALA A 634 15.90 -4.69 16.32
C ALA A 634 16.30 -6.10 16.77
N MET A 635 17.50 -6.28 17.36
CA MET A 635 17.96 -7.55 17.90
C MET A 635 17.09 -8.04 19.06
N ILE A 636 16.92 -7.22 20.10
CA ILE A 636 16.26 -7.62 21.35
C ILE A 636 14.78 -8.00 21.14
N ARG A 637 14.12 -7.32 20.19
CA ARG A 637 12.72 -7.58 19.82
C ARG A 637 12.55 -8.68 18.78
N TRP A 638 13.64 -9.14 18.13
CA TRP A 638 13.55 -9.88 16.86
C TRP A 638 12.64 -11.10 16.91
N LEU A 639 12.88 -11.94 17.91
CA LEU A 639 12.24 -13.25 18.09
C LEU A 639 10.94 -13.21 18.88
N ASP A 640 10.41 -12.02 19.18
CA ASP A 640 9.20 -11.88 19.99
C ASP A 640 9.33 -12.59 21.36
N TYR A 641 10.55 -12.60 21.94
CA TYR A 641 10.89 -13.41 23.12
C TYR A 641 11.32 -12.57 24.34
N ASN A 642 11.36 -11.25 24.21
CA ASN A 642 11.58 -10.30 25.30
C ASN A 642 10.33 -10.11 26.18
N ASP A 643 10.29 -9.05 27.00
CA ASP A 643 9.18 -8.78 27.91
C ASP A 643 7.86 -8.44 27.20
N CYS A 644 6.78 -8.26 27.97
CA CYS A 644 5.51 -7.81 27.44
C CYS A 644 4.70 -7.02 28.47
N TRP A 645 3.92 -6.07 27.98
CA TRP A 645 2.89 -5.33 28.70
C TRP A 645 1.56 -5.41 27.93
N LEU A 646 0.50 -5.80 28.62
CA LEU A 646 -0.82 -6.08 28.06
C LEU A 646 -1.89 -5.21 28.74
N ALA A 647 -2.50 -4.32 27.96
CA ALA A 647 -3.59 -3.46 28.39
C ALA A 647 -4.50 -3.07 27.19
N ALA A 648 -4.98 -1.83 27.12
CA ALA A 648 -5.76 -1.34 25.97
C ALA A 648 -4.92 -1.23 24.68
N GLU A 649 -3.61 -1.01 24.82
CA GLU A 649 -2.58 -1.34 23.82
C GLU A 649 -1.69 -2.48 24.33
N TRP A 650 -1.03 -3.20 23.41
CA TRP A 650 -0.04 -4.22 23.73
C TRP A 650 1.34 -3.74 23.30
N GLY A 651 2.39 -4.03 24.06
CA GLY A 651 3.76 -3.68 23.69
C GLY A 651 4.81 -4.43 24.49
N HIS A 652 6.07 -4.08 24.25
CA HIS A 652 7.24 -4.70 24.86
C HIS A 652 8.13 -3.57 25.38
N PRO A 653 7.97 -3.10 26.63
CA PRO A 653 8.65 -1.88 27.06
C PRO A 653 10.18 -2.06 27.20
N SER A 654 10.68 -3.31 27.25
CA SER A 654 12.10 -3.62 27.07
C SER A 654 12.69 -3.14 25.75
N ASP A 655 11.87 -2.92 24.69
CA ASP A 655 12.34 -2.41 23.40
C ASP A 655 13.11 -1.07 23.54
N ASN A 656 12.71 -0.22 24.51
CA ASN A 656 13.37 1.06 24.81
C ASN A 656 14.86 0.90 25.22
N LEU A 657 15.28 -0.30 25.64
CA LEU A 657 16.69 -0.59 25.92
C LEU A 657 17.59 -0.34 24.70
N GLY A 658 17.05 -0.43 23.47
CA GLY A 658 17.76 -0.04 22.24
C GLY A 658 18.30 1.39 22.31
N ALA A 659 17.42 2.37 22.57
CA ALA A 659 17.81 3.76 22.72
C ALA A 659 18.60 4.03 24.01
N ILE A 660 18.19 3.46 25.14
CA ILE A 660 18.82 3.69 26.45
C ILE A 660 20.27 3.19 26.44
N LEU A 661 20.53 1.96 26.00
CA LEU A 661 21.86 1.35 26.04
C LEU A 661 22.81 2.04 25.05
N ALA A 662 22.35 2.31 23.82
CA ALA A 662 23.14 3.03 22.84
C ALA A 662 23.58 4.42 23.33
N VAL A 663 22.67 5.18 23.96
CA VAL A 663 22.98 6.52 24.48
C VAL A 663 23.86 6.45 25.74
N ALA A 664 23.60 5.54 26.68
CA ALA A 664 24.37 5.41 27.91
C ALA A 664 25.83 4.95 27.66
N ASP A 665 26.02 3.99 26.76
CA ASP A 665 27.33 3.52 26.30
C ASP A 665 28.10 4.64 25.57
N TRP A 666 27.42 5.35 24.67
CA TRP A 666 28.00 6.49 23.93
C TRP A 666 28.50 7.62 24.84
N ILE A 667 27.67 8.05 25.80
CA ILE A 667 28.02 9.09 26.79
C ILE A 667 29.28 8.67 27.54
N SER A 668 29.29 7.44 28.07
CA SER A 668 30.38 6.93 28.91
C SER A 668 31.70 6.84 28.15
N ARG A 669 31.70 6.25 26.94
CA ARG A 669 32.89 6.17 26.07
C ARG A 669 33.40 7.55 25.67
N THR A 670 32.50 8.46 25.30
CA THR A 670 32.85 9.83 24.90
C THR A 670 33.48 10.60 26.06
N ASN A 671 32.94 10.46 27.27
CA ASN A 671 33.45 11.16 28.46
C ASN A 671 34.79 10.59 28.96
N ARG A 672 35.02 9.27 28.88
CA ARG A 672 36.36 8.69 29.12
C ARG A 672 37.41 9.19 28.13
N ALA A 673 37.01 9.51 26.90
CA ALA A 673 37.86 10.13 25.89
C ALA A 673 38.03 11.66 26.05
N GLY A 674 37.60 12.24 27.18
CA GLY A 674 37.71 13.67 27.47
C GLY A 674 36.56 14.54 26.95
N GLY A 675 35.46 13.92 26.49
CA GLY A 675 34.22 14.60 26.14
C GLY A 675 33.38 15.03 27.35
N ASN A 676 32.24 15.67 27.08
CA ASN A 676 31.34 16.22 28.11
C ASN A 676 29.85 16.08 27.69
N LEU A 677 29.42 14.89 27.32
CA LEU A 677 28.00 14.54 27.13
C LEU A 677 27.35 14.21 28.49
N GLY A 678 26.05 14.41 28.68
CA GLY A 678 25.37 14.00 29.92
C GLY A 678 26.01 14.56 31.19
N ASN A 679 26.44 15.82 31.15
CA ASN A 679 27.18 16.50 32.22
C ASN A 679 28.53 15.85 32.60
N GLY A 680 29.20 15.17 31.64
CA GLY A 680 30.54 14.61 31.82
C GLY A 680 30.57 13.31 32.64
N LYS A 681 29.40 12.75 32.97
CA LYS A 681 29.27 11.58 33.83
C LYS A 681 29.60 10.28 33.08
N ILE A 682 30.21 9.31 33.78
CA ILE A 682 30.23 7.91 33.35
C ILE A 682 28.95 7.24 33.87
N ILE A 683 28.12 6.72 32.96
CA ILE A 683 26.80 6.20 33.31
C ILE A 683 26.95 4.80 33.93
N THR A 684 26.26 4.57 35.05
CA THR A 684 26.23 3.27 35.73
C THR A 684 25.11 2.38 35.20
N VAL A 685 25.21 1.05 35.37
CA VAL A 685 24.10 0.14 35.05
C VAL A 685 22.85 0.50 35.88
N LYS A 686 22.98 0.97 37.12
CA LYS A 686 21.83 1.44 37.93
C LYS A 686 21.02 2.53 37.22
N GLU A 687 21.68 3.46 36.54
CA GLU A 687 21.01 4.53 35.78
C GLU A 687 20.33 4.02 34.51
N VAL A 688 20.89 2.99 33.88
CA VAL A 688 20.21 2.25 32.80
C VAL A 688 18.96 1.57 33.33
N LEU A 689 19.01 0.96 34.53
CA LEU A 689 17.82 0.38 35.17
C LEU A 689 16.77 1.45 35.55
N GLU A 690 17.16 2.62 36.08
CA GLU A 690 16.22 3.73 36.34
C GLU A 690 15.58 4.22 35.03
N ALA A 691 16.37 4.39 33.96
CA ALA A 691 15.88 4.79 32.65
C ALA A 691 14.92 3.74 32.04
N MET A 692 15.18 2.44 32.24
CA MET A 692 14.26 1.37 31.87
C MET A 692 12.96 1.48 32.67
N ILE A 693 13.01 1.59 34.00
CA ILE A 693 11.80 1.72 34.85
C ILE A 693 10.93 2.90 34.39
N LYS A 694 11.55 4.06 34.11
CA LYS A 694 10.84 5.25 33.61
C LYS A 694 10.27 5.04 32.20
N ALA A 695 10.99 4.38 31.30
CA ALA A 695 10.48 4.09 29.96
C ALA A 695 9.31 3.10 29.98
N HIS A 696 9.43 2.03 30.79
CA HIS A 696 8.35 1.09 31.09
C HIS A 696 7.12 1.84 31.59
N GLU A 697 7.27 2.74 32.57
CA GLU A 697 6.14 3.46 33.15
C GLU A 697 5.44 4.38 32.15
N ILE A 698 6.18 5.15 31.35
CA ILE A 698 5.61 6.05 30.33
C ILE A 698 4.83 5.25 29.27
N GLN A 699 5.47 4.25 28.67
CA GLN A 699 4.84 3.42 27.64
C GLN A 699 3.65 2.63 28.20
N GLY A 700 3.82 2.02 29.37
CA GLY A 700 2.79 1.15 29.94
C GLY A 700 1.59 1.91 30.50
N CYS A 701 1.78 3.07 31.13
CA CYS A 701 0.67 3.89 31.61
C CYS A 701 -0.09 4.58 30.48
N LEU A 702 0.56 4.99 29.39
CA LEU A 702 -0.14 5.39 28.17
C LEU A 702 -0.96 4.21 27.61
N ALA A 703 -0.38 3.02 27.51
CA ALA A 703 -1.06 1.81 27.02
C ALA A 703 -2.24 1.33 27.89
N LEU A 704 -2.38 1.80 29.15
CA LEU A 704 -3.42 1.33 30.08
C LEU A 704 -4.83 1.52 29.52
N LEU A 705 -5.16 2.74 29.10
CA LEU A 705 -6.47 3.11 28.53
C LEU A 705 -6.39 3.49 27.05
N ASN A 706 -5.23 3.95 26.56
CA ASN A 706 -5.09 4.50 25.20
C ASN A 706 -4.71 3.41 24.20
N SER A 707 -5.59 3.20 23.22
CA SER A 707 -5.51 2.07 22.28
C SER A 707 -5.22 2.57 20.86
N TYR A 708 -3.95 2.50 20.46
CA TYR A 708 -3.46 2.98 19.17
C TYR A 708 -3.84 2.01 18.04
N ASN A 709 -3.92 0.71 18.33
CA ASN A 709 -4.46 -0.31 17.42
C ASN A 709 -5.92 -0.04 17.03
N LYS A 710 -6.77 0.51 17.92
CA LYS A 710 -8.15 0.91 17.60
C LYS A 710 -8.24 2.17 16.70
N VAL A 711 -7.12 2.83 16.41
CA VAL A 711 -7.01 3.90 15.40
C VAL A 711 -6.08 3.52 14.22
N GLY A 712 -5.53 2.30 14.20
CA GLY A 712 -4.71 1.76 13.11
C GLY A 712 -3.20 2.02 13.23
N LEU A 713 -2.77 2.76 14.26
CA LEU A 713 -1.37 3.07 14.54
C LEU A 713 -0.70 2.00 15.40
N ASP A 714 0.61 1.82 15.26
CA ASP A 714 1.36 0.83 16.01
C ASP A 714 1.90 1.33 17.36
N HIS A 715 2.02 0.42 18.32
CA HIS A 715 2.44 0.69 19.69
C HIS A 715 3.86 1.27 19.79
N VAL A 716 4.67 1.15 18.74
CA VAL A 716 6.03 1.72 18.70
C VAL A 716 6.04 3.25 18.72
N VAL A 717 4.89 3.93 18.57
CA VAL A 717 4.75 5.34 18.98
C VAL A 717 5.09 5.53 20.46
N LEU A 718 4.69 4.61 21.33
CA LEU A 718 4.96 4.65 22.76
C LEU A 718 6.43 4.36 23.07
N VAL A 719 7.07 3.44 22.33
CA VAL A 719 8.53 3.23 22.39
C VAL A 719 9.26 4.51 21.98
N LYS A 720 8.85 5.15 20.87
CA LYS A 720 9.43 6.42 20.40
C LYS A 720 9.33 7.50 21.48
N VAL A 721 8.16 7.69 22.08
CA VAL A 721 7.88 8.71 23.11
C VAL A 721 8.63 8.42 24.41
N ALA A 722 8.56 7.20 24.93
CA ALA A 722 9.22 6.80 26.18
C ALA A 722 10.74 6.88 26.07
N SER A 723 11.32 6.32 24.99
CA SER A 723 12.75 6.45 24.67
C SER A 723 13.19 7.91 24.57
N THR A 724 12.45 8.75 23.83
CA THR A 724 12.75 10.18 23.67
C THR A 724 12.81 10.91 25.02
N ALA A 725 11.87 10.62 25.91
CA ALA A 725 11.82 11.24 27.24
C ALA A 725 13.05 10.86 28.09
N VAL A 726 13.34 9.55 28.24
CA VAL A 726 14.41 9.11 29.15
C VAL A 726 15.81 9.42 28.64
N ILE A 727 16.07 9.30 27.33
CA ILE A 727 17.40 9.60 26.78
C ILE A 727 17.69 11.12 26.75
N SER A 728 16.66 11.97 26.79
CA SER A 728 16.84 13.42 26.98
C SER A 728 17.49 13.71 28.33
N LYS A 729 17.00 13.09 29.42
CA LYS A 729 17.63 13.20 30.75
C LYS A 729 19.05 12.64 30.78
N LEU A 730 19.30 11.47 30.17
CA LEU A 730 20.64 10.89 30.09
C LEU A 730 21.63 11.81 29.37
N LEU A 731 21.21 12.48 28.29
CA LEU A 731 22.05 13.44 27.55
C LEU A 731 22.19 14.81 28.25
N GLY A 732 21.54 15.02 29.40
CA GLY A 732 21.64 16.25 30.19
C GLY A 732 20.73 17.39 29.73
N LEU A 733 19.71 17.11 28.91
CA LEU A 733 18.73 18.11 28.49
C LEU A 733 17.84 18.50 29.68
N SER A 734 17.47 19.78 29.77
CA SER A 734 16.53 20.27 30.78
C SER A 734 15.12 19.66 30.66
N GLU A 735 14.29 19.81 31.69
CA GLU A 735 12.88 19.42 31.66
C GLU A 735 12.13 20.06 30.47
N LYS A 736 12.35 21.37 30.22
CA LYS A 736 11.79 22.05 29.04
C LYS A 736 12.25 21.40 27.74
N GLN A 737 13.54 21.11 27.58
CA GLN A 737 14.06 20.42 26.39
C GLN A 737 13.55 18.98 26.27
N THR A 738 13.20 18.35 27.38
CA THR A 738 12.56 17.02 27.38
C THR A 738 11.12 17.12 26.90
N ALA A 739 10.36 18.14 27.31
CA ALA A 739 9.05 18.46 26.74
C ALA A 739 9.13 18.86 25.24
N ASP A 740 10.14 19.66 24.87
CA ASP A 740 10.42 20.01 23.47
C ASP A 740 10.62 18.73 22.64
N ALA A 741 11.47 17.79 23.09
CA ALA A 741 11.73 16.53 22.40
C ALA A 741 10.52 15.57 22.39
N VAL A 742 9.80 15.41 23.49
CA VAL A 742 8.59 14.58 23.55
C VAL A 742 7.50 15.11 22.60
N SER A 743 7.36 16.43 22.47
CA SER A 743 6.45 17.01 21.47
C SER A 743 6.87 16.70 20.02
N GLN A 744 8.18 16.71 19.75
CA GLN A 744 8.74 16.30 18.46
C GLN A 744 8.54 14.80 18.18
N ALA A 745 8.44 13.94 19.20
CA ALA A 745 8.08 12.53 19.04
C ALA A 745 6.59 12.31 18.72
N TRP A 746 5.70 13.19 19.21
CA TRP A 746 4.26 13.15 18.91
C TRP A 746 3.91 13.72 17.53
N VAL A 747 4.56 14.81 17.08
CA VAL A 747 4.33 15.41 15.74
C VAL A 747 4.86 14.56 14.60
N ASP A 748 5.71 13.58 14.92
CA ASP A 748 6.38 12.71 13.97
C ASP A 748 5.43 11.73 13.24
N GLY A 749 5.88 11.21 12.11
CA GLY A 749 5.17 10.14 11.40
C GLY A 749 5.06 8.88 12.25
N GLN A 750 3.83 8.46 12.56
CA GLN A 750 3.56 7.23 13.32
C GLN A 750 3.19 6.08 12.37
N SER A 751 3.82 4.91 12.52
CA SER A 751 3.63 3.80 11.58
C SER A 751 2.28 3.11 11.74
N LEU A 752 1.67 2.71 10.63
CA LEU A 752 0.52 1.81 10.60
C LEU A 752 0.87 0.40 11.11
N ARG A 753 -0.10 -0.35 11.64
CA ARG A 753 0.10 -1.76 12.07
C ARG A 753 0.09 -2.80 10.95
N THR A 754 0.02 -2.42 9.68
CA THR A 754 -0.25 -3.34 8.55
C THR A 754 0.66 -4.59 8.54
N TYR A 755 1.94 -4.43 8.89
CA TYR A 755 2.93 -5.52 8.97
C TYR A 755 2.75 -6.50 10.14
N ARG A 756 1.80 -6.27 11.05
CA ARG A 756 1.42 -7.19 12.15
C ARG A 756 0.13 -7.97 11.86
N HIS A 757 -0.59 -7.68 10.78
CA HIS A 757 -1.92 -8.23 10.51
C HIS A 757 -2.04 -8.88 9.12
N SER A 758 -2.77 -10.00 9.06
CA SER A 758 -3.04 -10.73 7.82
C SER A 758 -3.80 -9.84 6.81
N PRO A 759 -3.48 -9.87 5.50
CA PRO A 759 -2.54 -10.78 4.82
C PRO A 759 -1.07 -10.33 4.85
N ASN A 760 -0.75 -9.19 5.46
CA ASN A 760 0.55 -8.51 5.31
C ASN A 760 1.53 -8.73 6.47
N THR A 761 1.30 -9.74 7.33
CA THR A 761 2.18 -10.05 8.47
C THR A 761 3.60 -10.34 7.99
N MET A 762 4.59 -9.53 8.41
CA MET A 762 5.97 -9.63 7.93
C MET A 762 7.01 -9.23 8.99
N SER A 763 8.30 -9.41 8.67
CA SER A 763 9.43 -9.14 9.57
C SER A 763 9.53 -7.72 10.13
N ARG A 764 8.84 -6.71 9.56
CA ARG A 764 8.78 -5.36 10.18
C ARG A 764 8.16 -5.39 11.59
N LYS A 765 7.35 -6.39 11.94
CA LYS A 765 6.88 -6.60 13.33
C LYS A 765 8.04 -6.72 14.35
N SER A 766 9.20 -7.19 13.89
CA SER A 766 10.37 -7.56 14.70
C SER A 766 11.40 -6.43 14.81
N TRP A 767 11.40 -5.45 13.88
CA TRP A 767 12.35 -4.33 13.89
C TRP A 767 11.72 -2.93 14.01
N ALA A 768 10.39 -2.78 13.90
CA ALA A 768 9.70 -1.50 14.04
C ALA A 768 9.97 -0.78 15.38
N ALA A 769 10.31 -1.52 16.44
CA ALA A 769 10.68 -0.94 17.73
C ALA A 769 12.13 -0.42 17.76
N GLY A 770 13.06 -1.06 17.04
CA GLY A 770 14.40 -0.53 16.77
C GLY A 770 14.37 0.73 15.90
N ASP A 771 13.49 0.77 14.89
CA ASP A 771 13.16 1.95 14.08
C ASP A 771 12.64 3.10 14.97
N ALA A 772 11.73 2.82 15.91
CA ALA A 772 11.30 3.81 16.91
C ALA A 772 12.41 4.28 17.87
N CYS A 773 13.31 3.39 18.30
CA CYS A 773 14.49 3.75 19.10
C CYS A 773 15.47 4.63 18.32
N GLN A 774 15.79 4.28 17.08
CA GLN A 774 16.59 5.08 16.15
C GLN A 774 15.98 6.48 16.00
N ARG A 775 14.66 6.55 15.78
CA ARG A 775 13.93 7.81 15.62
C ARG A 775 13.99 8.65 16.90
N ALA A 776 13.81 8.06 18.07
CA ALA A 776 13.91 8.75 19.36
C ALA A 776 15.27 9.44 19.55
N VAL A 777 16.39 8.71 19.40
CA VAL A 777 17.75 9.29 19.51
C VAL A 777 17.93 10.43 18.48
N ASN A 778 17.47 10.21 17.24
CA ASN A 778 17.58 11.19 16.15
C ASN A 778 16.76 12.47 16.41
N LEU A 779 15.64 12.40 17.14
CA LEU A 779 14.85 13.56 17.55
C LEU A 779 15.52 14.32 18.70
N VAL A 780 15.95 13.61 19.76
CA VAL A 780 16.64 14.22 20.91
C VAL A 780 17.93 14.94 20.47
N LEU A 781 18.69 14.38 19.53
CA LEU A 781 19.90 15.01 18.97
C LEU A 781 19.64 16.27 18.11
N LYS A 782 18.39 16.61 17.79
CA LYS A 782 18.02 17.92 17.20
C LYS A 782 17.67 18.93 18.28
N VAL A 783 16.88 18.54 19.28
CA VAL A 783 16.52 19.42 20.40
C VAL A 783 17.74 19.76 21.27
N ALA A 784 18.70 18.84 21.39
CA ALA A 784 20.02 19.09 21.98
C ALA A 784 20.84 20.18 21.24
N LYS A 785 20.52 20.45 19.96
CA LYS A 785 21.12 21.51 19.13
C LYS A 785 20.28 22.80 19.08
N GLY A 786 19.18 22.86 19.82
CA GLY A 786 18.30 24.04 19.91
C GLY A 786 17.03 24.00 19.07
N GLU A 787 16.68 22.87 18.45
CA GLU A 787 15.38 22.70 17.78
C GLU A 787 14.24 22.86 18.82
N PRO A 788 13.26 23.77 18.61
CA PRO A 788 12.14 23.95 19.53
C PRO A 788 11.14 22.79 19.44
N GLY A 789 10.30 22.65 20.47
CA GLY A 789 9.13 21.77 20.40
C GLY A 789 7.87 22.44 19.86
N VAL A 790 6.78 21.68 19.87
CA VAL A 790 5.45 22.05 19.38
C VAL A 790 4.48 21.99 20.57
N PRO A 791 4.17 23.11 21.25
CA PRO A 791 3.52 23.06 22.57
C PRO A 791 2.16 22.35 22.61
N THR A 792 1.30 22.62 21.63
CA THR A 792 -0.06 22.08 21.53
C THR A 792 -0.14 20.95 20.50
N VAL A 793 0.87 20.06 20.44
CA VAL A 793 0.95 18.99 19.42
C VAL A 793 -0.16 17.95 19.55
N LEU A 794 -0.68 17.72 20.76
CA LEU A 794 -1.81 16.83 21.00
C LEU A 794 -3.13 17.58 20.78
N SER A 795 -3.28 18.75 21.39
CA SER A 795 -4.56 19.47 21.51
C SER A 795 -4.91 20.47 20.41
N ALA A 796 -3.99 20.79 19.49
CA ALA A 796 -4.26 21.79 18.44
C ALA A 796 -5.49 21.42 17.59
N PRO A 797 -6.53 22.28 17.51
CA PRO A 797 -7.69 21.99 16.67
C PRO A 797 -7.31 21.76 15.19
N VAL A 798 -7.91 20.75 14.57
CA VAL A 798 -7.71 20.27 13.18
C VAL A 798 -6.33 19.63 12.91
N TRP A 799 -5.28 19.99 13.65
CA TRP A 799 -3.89 19.64 13.30
C TRP A 799 -3.13 18.84 14.37
N GLY A 800 -3.66 18.76 15.59
CA GLY A 800 -3.08 18.03 16.71
C GLY A 800 -3.34 16.53 16.63
N PHE A 801 -2.53 15.75 17.36
CA PHE A 801 -2.59 14.30 17.41
C PHE A 801 -4.00 13.78 17.74
N TYR A 802 -4.71 14.45 18.65
CA TYR A 802 -6.05 14.04 19.06
C TYR A 802 -7.05 14.11 17.90
N ASP A 803 -7.13 15.24 17.20
CA ASP A 803 -8.04 15.41 16.05
C ASP A 803 -7.62 14.54 14.85
N VAL A 804 -6.33 14.55 14.48
CA VAL A 804 -5.85 13.91 13.24
C VAL A 804 -5.73 12.39 13.38
N LEU A 805 -5.26 11.89 14.52
CA LEU A 805 -4.84 10.50 14.71
C LEU A 805 -5.60 9.76 15.82
N PHE A 806 -6.18 10.45 16.79
CA PHE A 806 -6.91 9.84 17.92
C PHE A 806 -8.43 10.07 17.90
N LYS A 807 -8.99 10.43 16.74
CA LYS A 807 -10.45 10.59 16.49
C LYS A 807 -11.13 11.65 17.38
N GLY A 808 -10.43 12.74 17.66
CA GLY A 808 -10.91 13.86 18.49
C GLY A 808 -10.97 13.54 19.99
N LYS A 809 -10.31 12.47 20.45
CA LYS A 809 -10.23 12.12 21.87
C LYS A 809 -8.89 12.52 22.48
N PRO A 810 -8.88 13.07 23.72
CA PRO A 810 -7.65 13.17 24.51
C PRO A 810 -7.19 11.79 25.01
N PHE A 811 -6.00 11.71 25.59
CA PHE A 811 -5.56 10.52 26.31
C PHE A 811 -6.23 10.43 27.69
N GLU A 812 -6.54 9.20 28.11
CA GLU A 812 -7.11 8.85 29.41
C GLU A 812 -6.04 8.15 30.27
N PHE A 813 -5.99 8.44 31.57
CA PHE A 813 -5.01 7.85 32.51
C PHE A 813 -5.70 7.37 33.78
N GLN A 814 -5.53 6.09 34.15
CA GLN A 814 -6.06 5.55 35.42
C GLN A 814 -5.13 5.80 36.62
N ARG A 815 -3.89 6.26 36.40
CA ARG A 815 -2.86 6.45 37.43
C ARG A 815 -1.78 7.45 36.98
N PRO A 816 -1.11 8.16 37.89
CA PRO A 816 0.12 8.88 37.60
C PRO A 816 1.29 7.89 37.37
N TYR A 817 2.37 8.38 36.75
CA TYR A 817 3.61 7.61 36.56
C TYR A 817 4.36 7.39 37.89
N GLY A 818 4.74 6.15 38.18
CA GLY A 818 5.65 5.73 39.26
C GLY A 818 6.63 4.65 38.79
N SER A 819 6.37 3.39 39.14
CA SER A 819 7.12 2.20 38.66
C SER A 819 6.26 0.93 38.49
N TYR A 820 4.92 1.08 38.49
CA TYR A 820 3.95 -0.02 38.46
C TYR A 820 4.12 -0.95 37.26
N VAL A 821 4.44 -0.42 36.08
CA VAL A 821 4.59 -1.21 34.86
C VAL A 821 5.77 -2.15 34.98
N MET A 822 6.90 -1.70 35.52
CA MET A 822 8.06 -2.57 35.74
C MET A 822 7.72 -3.66 36.76
N GLU A 823 7.16 -3.30 37.93
CA GLU A 823 6.80 -4.28 38.98
C GLU A 823 5.85 -5.40 38.50
N ASN A 824 5.02 -5.11 37.49
CA ASN A 824 4.02 -6.02 36.95
C ASN A 824 4.35 -6.54 35.54
N VAL A 825 5.55 -6.25 35.01
CA VAL A 825 5.93 -6.64 33.63
C VAL A 825 6.00 -8.15 33.47
N LEU A 826 5.57 -8.62 32.29
CA LEU A 826 5.40 -10.02 31.96
C LEU A 826 6.63 -10.55 31.21
N PHE A 827 7.14 -11.72 31.60
CA PHE A 827 8.28 -12.35 30.93
C PHE A 827 7.84 -13.50 30.02
N LYS A 828 8.43 -13.61 28.83
CA LYS A 828 8.33 -14.82 28.00
C LYS A 828 9.44 -15.78 28.41
N VAL A 829 9.20 -16.53 29.49
CA VAL A 829 10.23 -17.32 30.19
C VAL A 829 10.55 -18.65 29.47
N SER A 830 9.51 -19.35 29.02
CA SER A 830 9.62 -20.74 28.58
C SER A 830 9.62 -20.92 27.06
N TYR A 831 8.86 -20.10 26.34
CA TYR A 831 8.55 -20.30 24.92
C TYR A 831 8.59 -18.97 24.13
N PRO A 832 9.21 -18.93 22.93
CA PRO A 832 9.27 -17.75 22.05
C PRO A 832 7.94 -17.54 21.29
N ALA A 833 6.85 -17.36 22.04
CA ALA A 833 5.47 -17.40 21.55
C ALA A 833 4.74 -16.06 21.79
N GLU A 834 3.72 -15.74 20.98
CA GLU A 834 2.80 -14.63 21.27
C GLU A 834 2.16 -14.81 22.66
N PHE A 835 2.05 -13.73 23.44
CA PHE A 835 1.88 -13.82 24.88
C PHE A 835 0.55 -14.47 25.30
N HIS A 836 -0.52 -14.25 24.53
CA HIS A 836 -1.86 -14.78 24.81
C HIS A 836 -1.94 -16.31 24.69
N SER A 837 -0.89 -16.97 24.19
CA SER A 837 -0.78 -18.43 24.09
C SER A 837 0.05 -19.11 25.18
N GLN A 838 0.82 -18.36 25.99
CA GLN A 838 1.84 -18.93 26.90
C GLN A 838 1.24 -19.98 27.86
N THR A 839 0.07 -19.69 28.46
CA THR A 839 -0.68 -20.62 29.31
C THR A 839 -1.29 -21.80 28.57
N ALA A 840 -1.72 -21.62 27.31
CA ALA A 840 -2.18 -22.73 26.47
C ALA A 840 -1.04 -23.69 26.13
N ILE A 841 0.19 -23.19 26.00
CA ILE A 841 1.38 -24.02 25.80
C ILE A 841 1.77 -24.76 27.10
N GLU A 842 1.65 -24.14 28.27
CA GLU A 842 1.81 -24.82 29.57
C GLU A 842 0.75 -25.92 29.78
N ALA A 843 -0.51 -25.66 29.43
CA ALA A 843 -1.57 -26.66 29.43
C ALA A 843 -1.30 -27.79 28.42
N ALA A 844 -0.88 -27.46 27.20
CA ALA A 844 -0.53 -28.43 26.15
C ALA A 844 0.65 -29.34 26.57
N LYS A 845 1.64 -28.80 27.28
CA LYS A 845 2.74 -29.59 27.86
C LYS A 845 2.26 -30.57 28.93
N THR A 846 1.28 -30.16 29.72
CA THR A 846 0.63 -31.03 30.72
C THR A 846 -0.16 -32.16 30.04
N VAL A 847 -0.87 -31.87 28.95
CA VAL A 847 -1.53 -32.89 28.09
C VAL A 847 -0.51 -33.85 27.47
N TYR A 848 0.62 -33.35 26.95
CA TYR A 848 1.71 -34.17 26.40
C TYR A 848 2.22 -35.19 27.44
N HIS A 849 2.50 -34.75 28.67
CA HIS A 849 2.95 -35.65 29.73
C HIS A 849 1.85 -36.66 30.16
N LYS A 850 0.56 -36.26 30.20
CA LYS A 850 -0.55 -37.20 30.43
C LYS A 850 -0.63 -38.27 29.33
N LEU A 851 -0.46 -37.90 28.05
CA LEU A 851 -0.46 -38.85 26.94
C LEU A 851 0.71 -39.84 27.03
N GLN A 852 1.94 -39.35 27.26
CA GLN A 852 3.12 -40.21 27.42
C GLN A 852 2.96 -41.21 28.57
N ALA A 853 2.41 -40.78 29.72
CA ALA A 853 2.14 -41.66 30.85
C ALA A 853 1.09 -42.76 30.56
N MET A 854 0.24 -42.57 29.54
CA MET A 854 -0.73 -43.56 29.05
C MET A 854 -0.19 -44.43 27.89
N GLY A 855 1.06 -44.25 27.47
CA GLY A 855 1.60 -44.88 26.26
C GLY A 855 0.98 -44.37 24.96
N LYS A 856 0.37 -43.17 25.00
CA LYS A 856 -0.33 -42.53 23.87
C LYS A 856 0.46 -41.35 23.30
N SER A 857 0.05 -40.92 22.12
CA SER A 857 0.64 -39.85 21.33
C SER A 857 -0.37 -38.75 21.00
N ALA A 858 0.08 -37.67 20.36
CA ALA A 858 -0.82 -36.66 19.84
C ALA A 858 -1.70 -37.16 18.67
N ALA A 859 -1.36 -38.27 18.01
CA ALA A 859 -2.20 -38.88 16.99
C ALA A 859 -3.50 -39.48 17.56
N ASP A 860 -3.48 -39.83 18.86
CA ASP A 860 -4.62 -40.38 19.60
C ASP A 860 -5.67 -39.32 19.97
N ILE A 861 -5.38 -38.03 19.72
CA ILE A 861 -6.30 -36.91 19.99
C ILE A 861 -7.34 -36.80 18.88
N LYS A 862 -8.61 -36.80 19.26
CA LYS A 862 -9.76 -36.60 18.39
C LYS A 862 -10.02 -35.11 18.13
N GLU A 863 -10.14 -34.33 19.22
CA GLU A 863 -10.52 -32.92 19.23
C GLU A 863 -10.05 -32.22 20.51
N ILE A 864 -9.85 -30.89 20.46
CA ILE A 864 -9.49 -30.06 21.61
C ILE A 864 -10.37 -28.80 21.61
N THR A 865 -10.92 -28.45 22.77
CA THR A 865 -11.50 -27.13 23.02
C THR A 865 -10.58 -26.30 23.90
N CYS A 866 -10.24 -25.10 23.44
CA CYS A 866 -9.44 -24.12 24.16
C CYS A 866 -10.33 -22.97 24.64
N ARG A 867 -10.70 -22.97 25.92
CA ARG A 867 -11.36 -21.84 26.60
C ARG A 867 -10.32 -20.74 26.82
N THR A 868 -10.61 -19.51 26.40
CA THR A 868 -9.64 -18.39 26.38
C THR A 868 -10.36 -17.02 26.46
N HIS A 869 -9.61 -15.95 26.71
CA HIS A 869 -10.05 -14.55 26.64
C HIS A 869 -10.16 -13.98 25.20
N GLU A 870 -10.97 -12.92 25.04
CA GLU A 870 -11.24 -12.18 23.79
C GLU A 870 -9.97 -11.79 23.02
N ALA A 871 -8.94 -11.33 23.73
CA ALA A 871 -7.69 -10.87 23.13
C ALA A 871 -7.00 -11.99 22.33
N CYS A 872 -6.93 -13.22 22.86
CA CYS A 872 -6.39 -14.37 22.13
C CYS A 872 -7.16 -14.63 20.83
N ILE A 873 -8.50 -14.60 20.88
CA ILE A 873 -9.36 -14.88 19.72
C ILE A 873 -9.17 -13.80 18.64
N ARG A 874 -9.06 -12.53 19.04
CA ARG A 874 -8.84 -11.41 18.11
C ARG A 874 -7.45 -11.40 17.46
N ILE A 875 -6.42 -11.93 18.14
CA ILE A 875 -5.01 -11.78 17.70
C ILE A 875 -4.46 -13.07 17.06
N ILE A 876 -4.68 -14.24 17.67
CA ILE A 876 -3.95 -15.48 17.36
C ILE A 876 -4.82 -16.72 17.13
N ASP A 877 -6.15 -16.63 17.15
CA ASP A 877 -6.99 -17.69 16.57
C ASP A 877 -6.85 -17.67 15.03
N LYS A 878 -6.27 -18.74 14.49
CA LYS A 878 -6.08 -18.92 13.05
C LYS A 878 -6.43 -20.34 12.59
N GLN A 879 -7.40 -21.02 13.24
CA GLN A 879 -7.71 -22.46 13.07
C GLN A 879 -7.71 -22.92 11.60
N PHE A 880 -8.27 -22.12 10.69
CA PHE A 880 -8.43 -22.45 9.27
C PHE A 880 -7.58 -21.61 8.30
N LYS A 881 -6.74 -20.68 8.78
CA LYS A 881 -5.78 -19.97 7.91
C LYS A 881 -4.65 -20.94 7.50
N PRO A 882 -4.15 -20.92 6.27
CA PRO A 882 -2.82 -21.44 5.93
C PRO A 882 -1.71 -20.81 6.80
N MET A 883 -0.64 -21.58 7.05
CA MET A 883 0.51 -21.16 7.85
C MET A 883 1.67 -20.80 6.92
N ASP A 884 1.54 -19.66 6.23
CA ASP A 884 2.34 -19.33 5.04
C ASP A 884 3.80 -18.91 5.34
N ASN A 885 4.11 -18.52 6.59
CA ASN A 885 5.42 -18.01 7.01
C ASN A 885 5.61 -18.12 8.53
N PHE A 886 6.83 -17.84 9.01
CA PHE A 886 7.20 -17.80 10.44
C PHE A 886 6.22 -16.98 11.31
N ALA A 887 5.94 -15.74 10.91
CA ALA A 887 5.12 -14.79 11.69
C ALA A 887 3.61 -15.13 11.67
N ASP A 888 3.18 -16.06 10.83
CA ASP A 888 1.84 -16.64 10.93
C ASP A 888 1.75 -17.74 11.99
N ARG A 889 2.81 -18.54 12.13
CA ARG A 889 2.93 -19.67 13.07
C ARG A 889 3.16 -19.20 14.51
N ASP A 890 4.02 -18.19 14.72
CA ASP A 890 4.26 -17.61 16.04
C ASP A 890 3.08 -16.79 16.59
N HIS A 891 2.13 -16.42 15.72
CA HIS A 891 0.83 -15.82 16.04
C HIS A 891 -0.33 -16.78 15.75
N CYS A 892 -0.18 -18.09 16.01
CA CYS A 892 -1.28 -19.06 15.93
C CYS A 892 -1.30 -19.94 17.20
N ILE A 893 -2.30 -19.74 18.08
CA ILE A 893 -2.44 -20.53 19.31
C ILE A 893 -2.56 -22.03 19.01
N GLN A 894 -3.32 -22.39 17.97
CA GLN A 894 -3.47 -23.78 17.56
C GLN A 894 -2.15 -24.40 17.08
N TYR A 895 -1.30 -23.64 16.39
CA TYR A 895 0.00 -24.14 15.93
C TYR A 895 0.92 -24.39 17.13
N MET A 896 1.07 -23.40 18.00
CA MET A 896 1.97 -23.46 19.16
C MET A 896 1.59 -24.56 20.15
N ALA A 897 0.29 -24.72 20.43
CA ALA A 897 -0.21 -25.84 21.22
C ALA A 897 0.01 -27.19 20.51
N SER A 898 -0.20 -27.28 19.19
CA SER A 898 0.04 -28.52 18.43
C SER A 898 1.50 -28.96 18.40
N VAL A 899 2.44 -28.02 18.25
CA VAL A 899 3.88 -28.32 18.32
C VAL A 899 4.27 -28.87 19.69
N MET A 900 3.79 -28.24 20.77
CA MET A 900 4.00 -28.73 22.14
C MET A 900 3.39 -30.12 22.36
N LEU A 901 2.17 -30.38 21.84
CA LEU A 901 1.52 -31.69 21.93
C LEU A 901 2.26 -32.79 21.15
N VAL A 902 2.89 -32.47 20.02
CA VAL A 902 3.62 -33.45 19.19
C VAL A 902 5.03 -33.72 19.70
N TYR A 903 5.77 -32.67 20.09
CA TYR A 903 7.22 -32.75 20.34
C TYR A 903 7.64 -32.55 21.80
N GLY A 904 6.74 -32.13 22.70
CA GLY A 904 7.08 -31.82 24.10
C GLY A 904 7.96 -30.58 24.28
N ARG A 905 8.18 -29.81 23.21
CA ARG A 905 8.98 -28.58 23.12
C ARG A 905 8.26 -27.52 22.29
N LEU A 906 8.76 -26.28 22.35
CA LEU A 906 8.42 -25.23 21.38
C LEU A 906 9.60 -24.25 21.32
N GLU A 907 10.31 -24.25 20.19
CA GLU A 907 11.53 -23.47 19.97
C GLU A 907 11.37 -22.52 18.77
N ALA A 908 12.18 -21.46 18.69
CA ALA A 908 12.09 -20.48 17.59
C ALA A 908 12.36 -21.10 16.20
N THR A 909 13.10 -22.21 16.16
CA THR A 909 13.33 -23.07 15.00
C THR A 909 12.08 -23.78 14.52
N ASP A 910 11.13 -24.13 15.39
CA ASP A 910 9.89 -24.83 15.03
C ASP A 910 8.92 -23.95 14.20
N TYR A 911 9.16 -22.64 14.11
CA TYR A 911 8.42 -21.72 13.24
C TYR A 911 9.01 -21.57 11.83
N THR A 912 10.23 -22.04 11.59
CA THR A 912 10.97 -21.78 10.34
C THR A 912 10.39 -22.53 9.13
N ASP A 913 10.40 -21.89 7.96
CA ASP A 913 9.90 -22.48 6.72
C ASP A 913 10.72 -23.71 6.32
N GLY A 914 10.04 -24.85 6.10
CA GLY A 914 10.69 -26.14 5.86
C GLY A 914 11.14 -26.89 7.13
N GLY A 915 10.97 -26.31 8.33
CA GLY A 915 11.31 -26.96 9.60
C GLY A 915 10.46 -28.21 9.91
N GLU A 916 10.93 -29.04 10.84
CA GLU A 916 10.28 -30.30 11.24
C GLU A 916 8.81 -30.08 11.63
N ALA A 917 8.57 -29.15 12.56
CA ALA A 917 7.24 -28.80 13.02
C ALA A 917 6.38 -28.15 11.91
N ALA A 918 6.97 -27.24 11.11
CA ALA A 918 6.28 -26.49 10.06
C ALA A 918 5.86 -27.37 8.86
N THR A 919 6.50 -28.52 8.68
CA THR A 919 6.17 -29.49 7.61
C THR A 919 5.41 -30.72 8.12
N SER A 920 5.19 -30.84 9.44
CA SER A 920 4.59 -32.01 10.08
C SER A 920 3.08 -32.15 9.78
N PRO A 921 2.64 -33.24 9.11
CA PRO A 921 1.21 -33.48 8.86
C PRO A 921 0.39 -33.66 10.14
N LEU A 922 1.02 -34.10 11.23
CA LEU A 922 0.37 -34.28 12.52
C LEU A 922 0.14 -32.93 13.22
N VAL A 923 1.10 -32.01 13.18
CA VAL A 923 0.91 -30.63 13.68
C VAL A 923 -0.22 -29.93 12.91
N GLU A 924 -0.23 -30.02 11.59
CA GLU A 924 -1.30 -29.40 10.77
C GLU A 924 -2.68 -30.04 11.03
N SER A 925 -2.74 -31.37 11.21
CA SER A 925 -3.98 -32.06 11.57
C SER A 925 -4.51 -31.65 12.94
N LEU A 926 -3.62 -31.50 13.94
CA LEU A 926 -4.00 -31.06 15.29
C LEU A 926 -4.38 -29.59 15.34
N ARG A 927 -3.71 -28.74 14.57
CA ARG A 927 -4.01 -27.32 14.46
C ARG A 927 -5.46 -27.09 14.02
N GLN A 928 -5.95 -27.89 13.08
CA GLN A 928 -7.34 -27.86 12.62
C GLN A 928 -8.34 -28.47 13.63
N LYS A 929 -7.88 -29.29 14.58
CA LYS A 929 -8.70 -29.90 15.66
C LYS A 929 -8.83 -29.05 16.94
N ILE A 930 -8.03 -27.99 17.10
CA ILE A 930 -8.09 -27.09 18.26
C ILE A 930 -9.07 -25.95 17.97
N LYS A 931 -10.22 -25.97 18.63
CA LYS A 931 -11.24 -24.91 18.56
C LYS A 931 -11.08 -23.95 19.74
N CYS A 932 -10.90 -22.65 19.47
CA CYS A 932 -10.95 -21.62 20.52
C CYS A 932 -12.40 -21.20 20.84
N VAL A 933 -12.67 -20.86 22.09
CA VAL A 933 -13.97 -20.41 22.59
C VAL A 933 -13.74 -19.36 23.67
N GLU A 934 -14.49 -18.26 23.65
CA GLU A 934 -14.37 -17.23 24.68
C GLU A 934 -14.96 -17.70 26.02
N ASP A 935 -14.24 -17.42 27.11
CA ASP A 935 -14.81 -17.33 28.45
C ASP A 935 -14.82 -15.85 28.87
N GLU A 936 -16.01 -15.30 29.12
CA GLU A 936 -16.14 -13.92 29.57
C GLU A 936 -15.44 -13.65 30.90
N GLN A 937 -15.29 -14.65 31.77
CA GLN A 937 -14.56 -14.49 33.03
C GLN A 937 -13.06 -14.30 32.76
N PHE A 938 -12.50 -15.13 31.87
CA PHE A 938 -11.13 -14.98 31.38
C PHE A 938 -10.90 -13.60 30.71
N THR A 939 -11.88 -13.09 29.96
CA THR A 939 -11.83 -11.72 29.41
C THR A 939 -11.91 -10.64 30.51
N ARG A 940 -12.63 -10.87 31.61
CA ARG A 940 -12.69 -9.96 32.77
C ARG A 940 -11.36 -9.94 33.55
N ASP A 941 -10.82 -11.11 33.89
CA ASP A 941 -9.62 -11.22 34.74
C ASP A 941 -8.34 -10.72 34.05
N TYR A 942 -8.31 -10.78 32.71
CA TYR A 942 -7.30 -10.13 31.86
C TYR A 942 -7.32 -8.60 31.95
N HIS A 943 -8.48 -7.99 32.20
CA HIS A 943 -8.67 -6.55 32.32
C HIS A 943 -8.66 -6.02 33.76
N ASP A 944 -8.87 -6.87 34.78
CA ASP A 944 -8.76 -6.48 36.19
C ASP A 944 -7.29 -6.12 36.52
N GLU A 945 -7.07 -4.91 37.02
CA GLU A 945 -5.73 -4.39 37.31
C GLU A 945 -5.00 -5.09 38.46
N ASN A 946 -5.72 -5.86 39.28
CA ASN A 946 -5.22 -6.66 40.39
C ASN A 946 -4.87 -8.10 39.99
N LEU A 947 -5.44 -8.59 38.88
CA LEU A 947 -5.24 -9.95 38.38
C LEU A 947 -4.33 -9.98 37.16
N ARG A 948 -4.69 -9.27 36.08
CA ARG A 948 -4.01 -9.24 34.77
C ARG A 948 -3.61 -10.63 34.24
N THR A 949 -4.41 -11.64 34.55
CA THR A 949 -4.14 -13.02 34.15
C THR A 949 -4.24 -13.20 32.63
N ILE A 950 -3.61 -14.24 32.09
CA ILE A 950 -3.62 -14.54 30.66
C ILE A 950 -4.14 -15.97 30.51
N PRO A 951 -5.40 -16.25 30.94
CA PRO A 951 -5.87 -17.60 31.15
C PRO A 951 -6.18 -18.36 29.86
N ASN A 952 -5.78 -19.62 29.82
CA ASN A 952 -6.25 -20.58 28.83
C ASN A 952 -6.57 -21.92 29.53
N ALA A 953 -7.55 -22.64 28.99
CA ALA A 953 -7.96 -23.94 29.50
C ALA A 953 -8.20 -24.94 28.36
N LEU A 954 -7.61 -26.14 28.47
CA LEU A 954 -7.69 -27.19 27.45
C LEU A 954 -8.52 -28.38 27.91
N THR A 955 -9.68 -28.57 27.29
CA THR A 955 -10.44 -29.82 27.30
C THR A 955 -10.03 -30.68 26.10
N VAL A 956 -9.60 -31.93 26.33
CA VAL A 956 -9.03 -32.83 25.32
C VAL A 956 -9.81 -34.14 25.26
N THR A 957 -10.25 -34.52 24.06
CA THR A 957 -10.94 -35.79 23.79
C THR A 957 -10.07 -36.68 22.90
N LEU A 958 -9.96 -37.96 23.24
CA LEU A 958 -9.20 -38.97 22.50
C LEU A 958 -10.08 -39.80 21.56
N ASN A 959 -9.44 -40.49 20.61
CA ASN A 959 -10.12 -41.30 19.59
C ASN A 959 -10.93 -42.48 20.16
N ASP A 960 -10.59 -42.96 21.36
CA ASP A 960 -11.32 -44.02 22.08
C ASP A 960 -12.48 -43.50 22.95
N GLY A 961 -12.74 -42.18 22.93
CA GLY A 961 -13.78 -41.54 23.73
C GLY A 961 -13.34 -41.12 25.14
N THR A 962 -12.08 -41.36 25.54
CA THR A 962 -11.52 -40.79 26.78
C THR A 962 -11.54 -39.25 26.70
N VAL A 963 -12.10 -38.59 27.71
CA VAL A 963 -12.00 -37.14 27.88
C VAL A 963 -11.11 -36.85 29.09
N PHE A 964 -10.14 -35.96 28.93
CA PHE A 964 -9.35 -35.47 30.06
C PHE A 964 -10.10 -34.38 30.82
N GLU A 965 -9.95 -34.38 32.14
CA GLU A 965 -10.25 -33.22 32.99
C GLU A 965 -9.57 -31.95 32.42
N GLU A 966 -10.31 -30.84 32.37
CA GLU A 966 -9.86 -29.59 31.76
C GLU A 966 -8.63 -29.04 32.48
N ILE A 967 -7.55 -28.84 31.74
CA ILE A 967 -6.31 -28.28 32.28
C ILE A 967 -6.37 -26.77 32.11
N VAL A 968 -6.68 -26.06 33.20
CA VAL A 968 -6.67 -24.59 33.29
C VAL A 968 -5.27 -24.13 33.71
N VAL A 969 -4.74 -23.09 33.05
CA VAL A 969 -3.58 -22.33 33.52
C VAL A 969 -3.94 -20.85 33.43
N GLU A 970 -4.07 -20.17 34.58
CA GLU A 970 -4.55 -18.79 34.65
C GLU A 970 -3.44 -17.77 34.41
N ALA A 971 -2.29 -17.96 35.07
CA ALA A 971 -1.12 -17.10 34.98
C ALA A 971 0.07 -17.86 34.38
N PRO A 972 0.66 -17.39 33.27
CA PRO A 972 1.87 -18.01 32.71
C PRO A 972 3.06 -17.79 33.64
N LEU A 973 4.10 -18.61 33.51
CA LEU A 973 5.26 -18.60 34.42
C LEU A 973 5.85 -17.21 34.64
N GLY A 974 5.97 -16.38 33.59
CA GLY A 974 6.53 -15.04 33.69
C GLY A 974 5.63 -13.95 34.28
N HIS A 975 4.41 -14.30 34.72
CA HIS A 975 3.49 -13.38 35.40
C HIS A 975 4.01 -13.01 36.79
N ARG A 976 3.67 -11.80 37.29
CA ARG A 976 4.14 -11.31 38.60
C ARG A 976 3.87 -12.27 39.76
N ILE A 977 2.70 -12.92 39.78
CA ILE A 977 2.32 -13.83 40.87
C ILE A 977 3.13 -15.14 40.91
N ARG A 978 3.85 -15.49 39.84
CA ARG A 978 4.74 -16.65 39.73
C ARG A 978 6.22 -16.24 39.69
N ARG A 979 6.56 -14.99 40.02
CA ARG A 979 7.90 -14.44 39.73
C ARG A 979 9.07 -15.19 40.39
N GLU A 980 8.93 -15.70 41.60
CA GLU A 980 10.00 -16.48 42.25
C GLU A 980 10.18 -17.88 41.63
N GLU A 981 9.13 -18.45 41.03
CA GLU A 981 9.22 -19.65 40.16
C GLU A 981 9.92 -19.32 38.84
N ALA A 982 9.67 -18.11 38.30
CA ALA A 982 10.23 -17.65 37.04
C ALA A 982 11.73 -17.30 37.09
N LYS A 983 12.19 -16.65 38.15
CA LYS A 983 13.56 -16.10 38.27
C LYS A 983 14.68 -17.09 37.92
N PRO A 984 14.69 -18.35 38.42
CA PRO A 984 15.70 -19.34 38.03
C PRO A 984 15.64 -19.70 36.53
N VAL A 985 14.44 -19.77 35.96
CA VAL A 985 14.22 -20.16 34.56
C VAL A 985 14.57 -19.02 33.60
N ILE A 986 14.37 -17.75 34.01
CA ILE A 986 14.87 -16.56 33.30
C ILE A 986 16.41 -16.59 33.24
N LEU A 987 17.09 -16.93 34.34
CA LEU A 987 18.55 -17.04 34.37
C LEU A 987 19.07 -18.19 33.48
N GLU A 988 18.41 -19.34 33.47
CA GLU A 988 18.78 -20.44 32.56
C GLU A 988 18.44 -20.12 31.09
N LYS A 989 17.38 -19.35 30.78
CA LYS A 989 17.12 -18.79 29.44
C LYS A 989 18.27 -17.86 29.01
N TYR A 990 18.61 -16.87 29.84
CA TYR A 990 19.73 -15.95 29.60
C TYR A 990 21.04 -16.69 29.35
N LYS A 991 21.41 -17.62 30.24
CA LYS A 991 22.60 -18.47 30.13
C LYS A 991 22.62 -19.33 28.85
N ARG A 992 21.48 -19.91 28.44
CA ARG A 992 21.34 -20.62 27.15
C ARG A 992 21.56 -19.69 25.95
N HIS A 993 21.13 -18.44 26.04
CA HIS A 993 21.31 -17.46 24.94
C HIS A 993 22.74 -16.87 24.90
N LEU A 994 23.47 -16.83 26.03
CA LEU A 994 24.90 -16.47 26.04
C LEU A 994 25.79 -17.55 25.39
N GLY A 995 25.51 -18.82 25.66
CA GLY A 995 26.37 -19.97 25.31
C GLY A 995 26.77 -20.12 23.84
N PRO A 996 25.91 -19.79 22.85
CA PRO A 996 26.31 -19.81 21.44
C PRO A 996 27.30 -18.71 21.04
N HIS A 997 27.47 -17.65 21.85
CA HIS A 997 28.22 -16.44 21.48
C HIS A 997 29.56 -16.31 22.21
N PHE A 998 29.64 -16.83 23.44
CA PHE A 998 30.81 -16.67 24.31
C PHE A 998 31.30 -18.02 24.88
N ASP A 999 32.56 -18.07 25.32
CA ASP A 999 33.09 -19.24 26.01
C ASP A 999 32.48 -19.42 27.41
N ALA A 1000 32.66 -20.61 27.99
CA ALA A 1000 32.06 -20.96 29.28
C ALA A 1000 32.53 -20.08 30.46
N ALA A 1001 33.70 -19.45 30.39
CA ALA A 1001 34.19 -18.55 31.43
C ALA A 1001 33.49 -17.18 31.33
N ARG A 1002 33.38 -16.61 30.12
CA ARG A 1002 32.61 -15.36 29.89
C ARG A 1002 31.11 -15.56 30.15
N VAL A 1003 30.53 -16.72 29.77
CA VAL A 1003 29.15 -17.07 30.15
C VAL A 1003 28.99 -17.09 31.67
N LYS A 1004 29.94 -17.69 32.40
CA LYS A 1004 29.90 -17.71 33.88
C LYS A 1004 30.05 -16.31 34.47
N GLU A 1005 31.00 -15.51 33.99
CA GLU A 1005 31.23 -14.12 34.42
C GLU A 1005 29.95 -13.27 34.31
N LEU A 1006 29.26 -13.35 33.17
CA LEU A 1006 28.00 -12.63 32.93
C LEU A 1006 26.81 -13.14 33.76
N VAL A 1007 26.76 -14.44 34.08
CA VAL A 1007 25.72 -15.01 34.95
C VAL A 1007 25.99 -14.74 36.43
N ASP A 1008 27.24 -14.83 36.88
CA ASP A 1008 27.65 -14.48 38.25
C ASP A 1008 27.35 -12.99 38.51
N LEU A 1009 27.75 -12.10 37.58
CA LEU A 1009 27.48 -10.68 37.67
C LEU A 1009 25.99 -10.35 37.59
N GLY A 1010 25.23 -11.05 36.73
CA GLY A 1010 23.78 -10.92 36.66
C GLY A 1010 23.06 -11.27 37.96
N ASN A 1011 23.63 -12.16 38.79
CA ASN A 1011 23.10 -12.51 40.11
C ASN A 1011 23.49 -11.52 41.22
N ASP A 1012 24.70 -10.94 41.17
CA ASP A 1012 25.14 -9.90 42.11
C ASP A 1012 24.62 -8.51 41.69
N GLY A 1013 23.35 -8.24 42.02
CA GLY A 1013 22.68 -6.99 41.68
C GLY A 1013 23.43 -5.73 42.14
N LYS A 1014 24.06 -5.75 43.33
CA LYS A 1014 24.81 -4.60 43.86
C LYS A 1014 26.07 -4.33 43.05
N LYS A 1015 26.83 -5.38 42.72
CA LYS A 1015 28.02 -5.26 41.86
C LYS A 1015 27.63 -4.80 40.46
N LEU A 1016 26.59 -5.40 39.87
CA LEU A 1016 26.07 -5.02 38.56
C LEU A 1016 25.66 -3.55 38.52
N GLU A 1017 24.79 -3.10 39.44
CA GLU A 1017 24.32 -1.71 39.53
C GLU A 1017 25.47 -0.70 39.59
N SER A 1018 26.54 -1.03 40.33
CA SER A 1018 27.71 -0.17 40.51
C SER A 1018 28.65 -0.10 39.29
N MET A 1019 28.51 -1.00 38.32
CA MET A 1019 29.41 -1.09 37.17
C MET A 1019 29.14 0.04 36.18
N ALA A 1020 30.19 0.55 35.54
CA ALA A 1020 30.06 1.47 34.42
C ALA A 1020 29.51 0.74 33.18
N ILE A 1021 28.57 1.37 32.47
CA ILE A 1021 27.83 0.69 31.40
C ILE A 1021 28.72 0.32 30.21
N ASP A 1022 29.77 1.09 29.92
CA ASP A 1022 30.67 0.82 28.80
C ASP A 1022 31.67 -0.32 29.07
N GLU A 1023 32.10 -0.47 30.31
CA GLU A 1023 32.80 -1.68 30.79
C GLU A 1023 31.88 -2.90 30.73
N TYR A 1024 30.60 -2.75 31.07
CA TYR A 1024 29.62 -3.84 31.01
C TYR A 1024 29.32 -4.27 29.57
N VAL A 1025 29.10 -3.32 28.66
CA VAL A 1025 28.92 -3.59 27.21
C VAL A 1025 30.17 -4.24 26.62
N ASP A 1026 31.38 -3.87 27.06
CA ASP A 1026 32.62 -4.49 26.59
C ASP A 1026 32.71 -6.00 26.90
N LEU A 1027 32.04 -6.49 27.95
CA LEU A 1027 31.92 -7.94 28.21
C LEU A 1027 31.16 -8.70 27.09
N TYR A 1028 30.30 -8.02 26.32
CA TYR A 1028 29.57 -8.62 25.21
C TYR A 1028 30.25 -8.45 23.85
N THR A 1029 31.38 -7.73 23.77
CA THR A 1029 32.03 -7.45 22.49
C THR A 1029 32.80 -8.65 21.96
N VAL A 1030 32.78 -8.84 20.64
CA VAL A 1030 33.54 -9.88 19.94
C VAL A 1030 34.32 -9.24 18.78
N LYS A 1031 35.50 -9.76 18.46
CA LYS A 1031 36.26 -9.30 17.27
C LYS A 1031 35.67 -9.81 15.97
N ASP A 1032 35.17 -11.04 16.01
CA ASP A 1032 34.57 -11.77 14.91
C ASP A 1032 33.31 -12.44 15.48
N SER A 1033 32.16 -12.26 14.83
CA SER A 1033 30.91 -12.93 15.23
C SER A 1033 30.52 -13.94 14.16
N LYS A 1034 30.46 -15.22 14.51
CA LYS A 1034 30.18 -16.34 13.58
C LYS A 1034 28.75 -16.38 13.00
N PHE A 1035 27.97 -15.32 13.24
CA PHE A 1035 26.56 -15.18 12.84
C PHE A 1035 26.33 -13.98 11.91
N LEU A 1036 27.39 -13.20 11.64
CA LEU A 1036 27.45 -12.12 10.66
C LEU A 1036 28.15 -12.63 9.39
#